data_AF-A0A7C9IP71-F1
#
_entry.id   AF-A0A7C9IP71-F1
#
_cell.length_a   1.000
_cell.length_b   1.000
_cell.length_c   1.000
_cell.angle_alpha   90.00
_cell.angle_beta   90.00
_cell.angle_gamma   90.00
#
_symmetry.space_group_name_H-M   'P 1'
#
loop_
_entity.id
_entity.type
_entity.pdbx_description
1 polymer ?
#
loop_
_entity_poly.entity_id
_entity_poly.type
_entity_poly.pdbx_seq_one_letter_code
_entity_poly.pdbx_strand_id
1 'polypeptide(L)'
;PLEHFVRWTMRQGWRSLPNDLPDLKDRIERVLRDDPGNPYALYLFVPVLFQQKRFDEVLATLEQSEPYVALNLDTYILKGRCLQKLGDTAGAIKMLMEAYRTASPTYVELIGHLLYQWGERKKAVDLLAREIADYVDIEITTVRAVCLRNASPYQEIRPQRPIEGLVPSFINQHQPLTSQSGELTAPPIFFGIVHDCLAVTSCNLVRQHGTAIYDLAAHALGEIVSIKEHFQGLPFVCIRNNDRLLLRVPGGNPVDLPFGLMMFGGASHNYGHWFLEFLPRMLVFDSDVCDNDAPLMIDSGMPASHIEVLQLLNRKRRKLVKMPVDRVVRFKSLGMTPVPAFFPCDTVDRSVYDAVWPSDVFSDLRTRILEALGIDPKANGSAGGRRLFISRKAYTSKRVVAERNLVNESEIAEYLRKNGFETIYPETLSFAEQARLFNEADIVVGSCSSALSNGLFCKPGARMIGLIHDNPSFNFRGYASIMRAAGVEIRFLQGHSLPNLTRHPLHLDYIIELDGLVRGLSWAERGVKEDFAPSEQPISHLAERGTELDPARLARIAPLVDTAYYAAQVAGAGGTAVAESKLVEHYLTHGAGIGLSPNPLFAEGFYRAQLSGPLPLAMTGLEHYLGEGVAAGLDPSPLFSTTFYLSKYPAVADGGNNPLEHFLRCGMRRCLQSLPSDLPDLEDRIERVL
;
A
#
# COMPACT_ATOMS: atom_id res chain seq x y z
N PRO A 1 13.48 19.60 34.00
CA PRO A 1 13.01 18.43 33.20
C PRO A 1 12.53 18.81 31.79
N LEU A 2 11.54 19.71 31.66
CA LEU A 2 11.05 20.22 30.38
C LEU A 2 12.14 20.88 29.52
N GLU A 3 12.96 21.75 30.12
CA GLU A 3 14.11 22.33 29.44
C GLU A 3 15.08 21.27 28.87
N HIS A 4 15.38 20.23 29.66
CA HIS A 4 16.29 19.16 29.23
C HIS A 4 15.68 18.33 28.10
N PHE A 5 14.38 18.03 28.19
CA PHE A 5 13.62 17.35 27.16
C PHE A 5 13.56 18.16 25.87
N VAL A 6 13.27 19.46 25.95
CA VAL A 6 13.26 20.37 24.79
C VAL A 6 14.64 20.49 24.15
N ARG A 7 15.70 20.60 24.94
CA ARG A 7 17.08 20.61 24.42
C ARG A 7 17.46 19.27 23.78
N TRP A 8 16.91 18.16 24.25
CA TRP A 8 17.09 16.84 23.64
C TRP A 8 16.32 16.73 22.32
N THR A 9 15.04 17.11 22.27
CA THR A 9 14.23 17.07 21.02
C THR A 9 14.82 17.97 19.94
N MET A 10 15.40 19.11 20.30
CA MET A 10 16.11 19.99 19.35
C MET A 10 17.31 19.34 18.67
N ARG A 11 17.97 18.38 19.31
CA ARG A 11 19.09 17.64 18.72
C ARG A 11 18.61 16.54 17.77
N GLN A 12 17.40 16.04 17.99
CA GLN A 12 16.78 14.99 17.17
C GLN A 12 15.97 15.55 15.98
N GLY A 13 15.62 16.85 16.03
CA GLY A 13 14.77 17.52 15.04
C GLY A 13 13.28 17.33 15.30
N TRP A 14 12.43 18.22 14.79
CA TRP A 14 10.98 18.19 15.04
C TRP A 14 10.26 16.92 14.57
N ARG A 15 10.91 16.10 13.74
CA ARG A 15 10.34 14.87 13.18
C ARG A 15 10.25 13.71 14.19
N SER A 16 10.87 13.84 15.36
CA SER A 16 11.00 12.76 16.34
C SER A 16 10.15 12.94 17.60
N LEU A 17 9.24 13.92 17.66
CA LEU A 17 8.25 13.98 18.72
C LEU A 17 7.16 12.93 18.41
N PRO A 18 7.00 11.87 19.24
CA PRO A 18 5.94 10.90 19.02
C PRO A 18 4.60 11.63 19.18
N ASN A 19 3.82 11.70 18.11
CA ASN A 19 2.47 12.27 18.14
C ASN A 19 1.50 11.41 18.97
N ASP A 20 1.94 10.24 19.43
CA ASP A 20 1.12 9.20 20.06
C ASP A 20 1.42 9.00 21.56
N LEU A 21 1.86 10.06 22.25
CA LEU A 21 1.81 10.08 23.72
C LEU A 21 0.54 10.83 24.15
N PRO A 22 -0.62 10.15 24.29
CA PRO A 22 -1.86 10.78 24.78
C PRO A 22 -1.63 11.56 26.09
N ASP A 23 -0.73 11.03 26.93
CA ASP A 23 -0.29 11.63 28.18
C ASP A 23 0.53 12.92 28.02
N LEU A 24 1.27 13.11 26.92
CA LEU A 24 2.19 14.25 26.76
C LEU A 24 1.42 15.55 26.54
N LYS A 25 0.36 15.52 25.73
CA LYS A 25 -0.53 16.66 25.50
C LYS A 25 -1.15 17.13 26.82
N ASP A 26 -1.76 16.22 27.57
CA ASP A 26 -2.42 16.53 28.85
C ASP A 26 -1.43 17.02 29.91
N ARG A 27 -0.17 16.60 29.85
CA ARG A 27 0.91 17.12 30.71
C ARG A 27 1.33 18.53 30.30
N ILE A 28 1.48 18.81 29.01
CA ILE A 28 1.81 20.16 28.49
C ILE A 28 0.69 21.14 28.82
N GLU A 29 -0.57 20.76 28.59
CA GLU A 29 -1.73 21.61 28.88
C GLU A 29 -1.88 21.91 30.38
N ARG A 30 -1.53 20.96 31.26
CA ARG A 30 -1.47 21.23 32.71
C ARG A 30 -0.40 22.25 33.06
N VAL A 31 0.81 22.11 32.50
CA VAL A 31 1.89 23.06 32.74
C VAL A 31 1.52 24.46 32.25
N LEU A 32 0.90 24.58 31.07
CA LEU A 32 0.45 25.87 30.54
C LEU A 32 -0.74 26.47 31.30
N ARG A 33 -1.50 25.66 32.03
CA ARG A 33 -2.57 26.15 32.93
C ARG A 33 -1.99 26.78 34.19
N ASP A 34 -0.96 26.16 34.75
CA ASP A 34 -0.32 26.60 35.99
C ASP A 34 0.70 27.73 35.73
N ASP A 35 1.39 27.69 34.59
CA ASP A 35 2.37 28.66 34.12
C ASP A 35 2.20 28.94 32.61
N PRO A 36 1.27 29.85 32.23
CA PRO A 36 0.98 30.15 30.83
C PRO A 36 2.17 30.72 30.04
N GLY A 37 3.18 31.27 30.73
CA GLY A 37 4.37 31.85 30.14
C GLY A 37 5.53 30.86 29.97
N ASN A 38 5.34 29.58 30.30
CA ASN A 38 6.42 28.61 30.30
C ASN A 38 6.98 28.38 28.88
N PRO A 39 8.20 28.83 28.56
CA PRO A 39 8.68 28.87 27.17
C PRO A 39 8.91 27.47 26.58
N TYR A 40 9.22 26.48 27.43
CA TYR A 40 9.46 25.10 27.01
C TYR A 40 8.15 24.34 26.75
N ALA A 41 7.14 24.56 27.60
CA ALA A 41 5.81 24.00 27.38
C ALA A 41 5.13 24.61 26.15
N LEU A 42 5.27 25.93 25.96
CA LEU A 42 4.82 26.65 24.77
C LEU A 42 5.44 26.05 23.49
N TYR A 43 6.76 25.87 23.46
CA TYR A 43 7.45 25.25 22.33
C TYR A 43 6.96 23.82 22.03
N LEU A 44 6.73 22.98 23.05
CA LEU A 44 6.22 21.62 22.87
C LEU A 44 4.74 21.58 22.44
N PHE A 45 3.99 22.66 22.64
CA PHE A 45 2.58 22.75 22.27
C PHE A 45 2.34 23.16 20.80
N VAL A 46 3.35 23.74 20.16
CA VAL A 46 3.28 24.20 18.76
C VAL A 46 2.85 23.11 17.75
N PRO A 47 3.28 21.82 17.81
CA PRO A 47 2.76 20.79 16.90
C PRO A 47 1.24 20.64 17.01
N VAL A 48 0.69 20.74 18.23
CA VAL A 48 -0.75 20.63 18.49
C VAL A 48 -1.49 21.81 17.84
N LEU A 49 -0.99 23.04 18.05
CA LEU A 49 -1.55 24.24 17.42
C LEU A 49 -1.50 24.16 15.89
N PHE A 50 -0.39 23.67 15.33
CA PHE A 50 -0.22 23.51 13.89
C PHE A 50 -1.21 22.49 13.31
N GLN A 51 -1.41 21.35 13.97
CA GLN A 51 -2.41 20.34 13.57
C GLN A 51 -3.83 20.90 13.65
N GLN A 52 -4.13 21.73 14.64
CA GLN A 52 -5.40 22.44 14.78
C GLN A 52 -5.57 23.60 13.77
N LYS A 53 -4.59 23.84 12.89
CA LYS A 53 -4.58 24.92 11.89
C LYS A 53 -4.63 26.34 12.51
N ARG A 54 -4.16 26.49 13.76
CA ARG A 54 -4.09 27.75 14.51
C ARG A 54 -2.74 28.43 14.27
N PHE A 55 -2.49 28.84 13.02
CA PHE A 55 -1.15 29.23 12.55
C PHE A 55 -0.63 30.55 13.12
N ASP A 56 -1.52 31.50 13.39
CA ASP A 56 -1.25 32.75 14.08
C ASP A 56 -0.79 32.50 15.52
N GLU A 57 -1.44 31.59 16.22
CA GLU A 57 -1.05 31.19 17.58
C GLU A 57 0.26 30.42 17.61
N VAL A 58 0.55 29.60 16.59
CA VAL A 58 1.89 29.01 16.42
C VAL A 58 2.96 30.09 16.34
N LEU A 59 2.75 31.13 15.53
CA LEU A 59 3.73 32.22 15.38
C LEU A 59 3.95 32.97 16.70
N ALA A 60 2.88 33.34 17.39
CA ALA A 60 2.96 34.02 18.68
C ALA A 60 3.67 33.16 19.75
N THR A 61 3.40 31.86 19.76
CA THR A 61 3.99 30.88 20.69
C THR A 61 5.50 30.71 20.41
N LEU A 62 5.89 30.67 19.14
CA LEU A 62 7.30 30.62 18.73
C LEU A 62 8.04 31.92 19.09
N GLU A 63 7.42 33.08 18.94
CA GLU A 63 8.01 34.38 19.31
C GLU A 63 8.21 34.49 20.83
N GLN A 64 7.24 34.03 21.64
CA GLN A 64 7.35 34.04 23.10
C GLN A 64 8.43 33.07 23.64
N SER A 65 8.66 31.95 22.96
CA SER A 65 9.67 30.95 23.35
C SER A 65 11.08 31.28 22.85
N GLU A 66 11.22 32.14 21.84
CA GLU A 66 12.47 32.48 21.16
C GLU A 66 13.63 32.92 22.06
N PRO A 67 13.43 33.71 23.13
CA PRO A 67 14.54 34.10 24.02
C PRO A 67 15.15 32.92 24.79
N TYR A 68 14.44 31.80 24.89
CA TYR A 68 14.80 30.63 25.70
C TYR A 68 15.14 29.42 24.83
N VAL A 69 14.68 29.44 23.58
CA VAL A 69 14.82 28.39 22.59
C VAL A 69 15.57 28.98 21.40
N ALA A 70 16.83 28.58 21.22
CA ALA A 70 17.62 29.05 20.08
C ALA A 70 16.89 28.74 18.77
N LEU A 71 16.68 29.76 17.93
CA LEU A 71 16.16 29.55 16.58
C LEU A 71 17.11 28.63 15.83
N ASN A 72 16.65 27.41 15.60
CA ASN A 72 17.28 26.50 14.67
C ASN A 72 16.55 26.59 13.32
N LEU A 73 17.12 25.87 12.36
CA LEU A 73 16.67 25.81 10.99
C LEU A 73 15.19 25.37 10.85
N ASP A 74 14.75 24.43 11.71
CA ASP A 74 13.37 23.96 11.74
C ASP A 74 12.39 25.05 12.15
N THR A 75 12.76 25.90 13.11
CA THR A 75 11.88 26.98 13.58
C THR A 75 11.65 28.02 12.49
N TYR A 76 12.67 28.41 11.73
CA TYR A 76 12.52 29.32 10.60
C TYR A 76 11.62 28.73 9.51
N ILE A 77 11.80 27.45 9.18
CA ILE A 77 10.96 26.76 8.18
C ILE A 77 9.50 26.67 8.65
N LEU A 78 9.27 26.37 9.94
CA LEU A 78 7.94 26.30 10.52
C LEU A 78 7.24 27.67 10.51
N LYS A 79 7.95 28.74 10.94
CA LYS A 79 7.45 30.12 10.85
C LYS A 79 7.09 30.46 9.39
N GLY A 80 7.96 30.12 8.44
CA GLY A 80 7.70 30.31 7.02
C GLY A 80 6.44 29.59 6.53
N ARG A 81 6.24 28.34 6.92
CA ARG A 81 5.03 27.56 6.60
C ARG A 81 3.76 28.18 7.19
N CYS A 82 3.79 28.64 8.44
CA CYS A 82 2.65 29.33 9.06
C CYS A 82 2.30 30.62 8.31
N LEU A 83 3.30 31.47 8.01
CA LEU A 83 3.10 32.69 7.23
C LEU A 83 2.50 32.38 5.86
N GLN A 84 2.98 31.34 5.18
CA GLN A 84 2.40 30.91 3.91
C GLN A 84 0.93 30.49 4.05
N LYS A 85 0.56 29.77 5.12
CA LYS A 85 -0.83 29.37 5.40
C LYS A 85 -1.73 30.57 5.75
N LEU A 86 -1.17 31.65 6.27
CA LEU A 86 -1.86 32.92 6.54
C LEU A 86 -1.89 33.87 5.33
N GLY A 87 -1.27 33.48 4.21
CA GLY A 87 -1.24 34.30 2.98
C GLY A 87 -0.08 35.31 2.90
N ASP A 88 0.82 35.36 3.89
CA ASP A 88 2.02 36.21 3.85
C ASP A 88 3.20 35.48 3.19
N THR A 89 3.17 35.43 1.86
CA THR A 89 4.24 34.78 1.08
C THR A 89 5.59 35.50 1.21
N ALA A 90 5.59 36.84 1.30
CA ALA A 90 6.82 37.61 1.40
C ALA A 90 7.54 37.35 2.74
N GLY A 91 6.80 37.35 3.84
CA GLY A 91 7.31 36.96 5.15
C GLY A 91 7.77 35.50 5.18
N ALA A 92 7.01 34.60 4.55
CA ALA A 92 7.38 33.19 4.46
C ALA A 92 8.73 32.98 3.78
N ILE A 93 8.95 33.62 2.63
CA ILE A 93 10.23 33.57 1.89
C ILE A 93 11.36 34.16 2.72
N LYS A 94 11.14 35.29 3.41
CA LYS A 94 12.14 35.89 4.29
C LYS A 94 12.61 34.90 5.36
N MET A 95 11.69 34.15 5.97
CA MET A 95 12.04 33.13 6.97
C MET A 95 12.86 31.99 6.36
N LEU A 96 12.51 31.50 5.17
CA LEU A 96 13.31 30.48 4.48
C LEU A 96 14.73 30.95 4.16
N MET A 97 14.89 32.20 3.72
CA MET A 97 16.20 32.75 3.40
C MET A 97 17.06 32.99 4.64
N GLU A 98 16.46 33.26 5.80
CA GLU A 98 17.18 33.28 7.08
C GLU A 98 17.66 31.88 7.46
N ALA A 99 16.77 30.89 7.32
CA ALA A 99 17.10 29.47 7.46
C ALA A 99 18.30 29.07 6.57
N TYR A 100 18.29 29.49 5.30
CA TYR A 100 19.34 29.15 4.34
C TYR A 100 20.76 29.58 4.78
N ARG A 101 20.92 30.69 5.52
CA ARG A 101 22.24 31.23 5.90
C ARG A 101 23.09 30.26 6.72
N THR A 102 22.46 29.32 7.42
CA THR A 102 23.11 28.33 8.29
C THR A 102 22.76 26.90 7.89
N ALA A 103 22.15 26.70 6.72
CA ALA A 103 21.61 25.41 6.29
C ALA A 103 22.71 24.43 5.84
N SER A 104 22.55 23.16 6.23
CA SER A 104 23.27 22.04 5.59
C SER A 104 22.66 21.71 4.21
N PRO A 105 23.36 20.96 3.33
CA PRO A 105 22.85 20.64 1.99
C PRO A 105 21.44 20.02 1.97
N THR A 106 21.12 19.12 2.90
CA THR A 106 19.78 18.52 3.02
C THR A 106 18.67 19.55 3.23
N TYR A 107 18.96 20.61 3.98
CA TYR A 107 18.02 21.69 4.21
C TYR A 107 17.99 22.70 3.06
N VAL A 108 19.09 22.89 2.34
CA VAL A 108 19.08 23.69 1.11
C VAL A 108 18.14 23.08 0.09
N GLU A 109 18.14 21.75 -0.07
CA GLU A 109 17.19 21.05 -0.94
C GLU A 109 15.74 21.27 -0.49
N LEU A 110 15.44 21.12 0.80
CA LEU A 110 14.11 21.41 1.36
C LEU A 110 13.68 22.87 1.13
N ILE A 111 14.58 23.84 1.31
CA ILE A 111 14.31 25.26 1.11
C ILE A 111 14.03 25.55 -0.36
N GLY A 112 14.85 25.05 -1.28
CA GLY A 112 14.62 25.16 -2.72
C GLY A 112 13.27 24.56 -3.12
N HIS A 113 12.92 23.41 -2.54
CA HIS A 113 11.63 22.78 -2.75
C HIS A 113 10.45 23.65 -2.29
N LEU A 114 10.52 24.23 -1.08
CA LEU A 114 9.47 25.11 -0.57
C LEU A 114 9.36 26.41 -1.38
N LEU A 115 10.49 27.01 -1.79
CA LEU A 115 10.49 28.19 -2.66
C LEU A 115 9.77 27.91 -3.98
N TYR A 116 10.03 26.75 -4.60
CA TYR A 116 9.36 26.36 -5.83
C TYR A 116 7.85 26.18 -5.62
N GLN A 117 7.45 25.50 -4.56
CA GLN A 117 6.03 25.31 -4.20
C GLN A 117 5.30 26.63 -3.96
N TRP A 118 5.99 27.64 -3.42
CA TRP A 118 5.40 28.94 -3.09
C TRP A 118 5.50 29.96 -4.24
N GLY A 119 5.89 29.51 -5.44
CA GLY A 119 5.88 30.33 -6.66
C GLY A 119 7.20 31.02 -7.00
N GLU A 120 8.22 30.93 -6.14
CA GLU A 120 9.57 31.48 -6.37
C GLU A 120 10.43 30.55 -7.23
N ARG A 121 9.88 30.09 -8.37
CA ARG A 121 10.45 29.00 -9.20
C ARG A 121 11.87 29.28 -9.66
N LYS A 122 12.14 30.49 -10.15
CA LYS A 122 13.49 30.86 -10.61
C LYS A 122 14.51 30.85 -9.47
N LYS A 123 14.17 31.46 -8.33
CA LYS A 123 15.05 31.46 -7.14
C LYS A 123 15.31 30.03 -6.65
N ALA A 124 14.30 29.18 -6.68
CA ALA A 124 14.44 27.77 -6.31
C ALA A 124 15.41 27.03 -7.24
N VAL A 125 15.24 27.14 -8.57
CA VAL A 125 16.11 26.48 -9.55
C VAL A 125 17.54 27.02 -9.44
N ASP A 126 17.74 28.33 -9.38
CA ASP A 126 19.06 28.97 -9.26
C ASP A 126 19.78 28.53 -7.96
N LEU A 127 19.04 28.43 -6.85
CA LEU A 127 19.58 27.97 -5.57
C LEU A 127 20.00 26.50 -5.62
N LEU A 128 19.12 25.63 -6.12
CA LEU A 128 19.39 24.19 -6.19
C LEU A 128 20.53 23.87 -7.17
N ALA A 129 20.57 24.54 -8.33
CA ALA A 129 21.65 24.43 -9.31
C ALA A 129 23.01 24.81 -8.73
N ARG A 130 23.05 25.86 -7.90
CA ARG A 130 24.30 26.34 -7.30
C ARG A 130 24.81 25.42 -6.19
N GLU A 131 23.92 24.89 -5.35
CA GLU A 131 24.30 24.28 -4.07
C GLU A 131 24.19 22.75 -4.05
N ILE A 132 23.37 22.15 -4.92
CA ILE A 132 23.00 20.73 -4.84
C ILE A 132 23.34 19.96 -6.13
N ALA A 133 22.63 20.25 -7.21
CA ALA A 133 22.75 19.57 -8.51
C ALA A 133 22.00 20.39 -9.56
N ASP A 134 22.11 20.07 -10.83
CA ASP A 134 21.29 20.72 -11.85
C ASP A 134 19.80 20.37 -11.68
N TYR A 135 18.95 21.40 -11.61
CA TYR A 135 17.49 21.27 -11.65
C TYR A 135 16.92 22.07 -12.82
N VAL A 136 15.75 21.67 -13.30
CA VAL A 136 15.02 22.39 -14.33
C VAL A 136 13.55 22.55 -13.96
N ASP A 137 13.02 23.73 -14.25
CA ASP A 137 11.58 24.01 -14.24
C ASP A 137 11.01 23.74 -15.65
N ILE A 138 10.15 22.73 -15.77
CA ILE A 138 9.69 22.22 -17.06
C ILE A 138 8.16 22.14 -17.13
N GLU A 139 7.58 22.48 -18.28
CA GLU A 139 6.12 22.41 -18.49
C GLU A 139 5.68 20.97 -18.80
N ILE A 140 4.57 20.54 -18.22
CA ILE A 140 3.95 19.24 -18.49
C ILE A 140 3.14 19.34 -19.79
N THR A 141 3.25 18.35 -20.66
CA THR A 141 2.50 18.30 -21.92
C THR A 141 2.15 16.87 -22.32
N THR A 142 1.32 16.71 -23.34
CA THR A 142 0.90 15.41 -23.88
C THR A 142 1.71 15.04 -25.11
N VAL A 143 1.76 13.74 -25.43
CA VAL A 143 2.35 13.25 -26.70
C VAL A 143 1.66 13.91 -27.89
N ARG A 144 0.32 14.00 -27.85
CA ARG A 144 -0.49 14.65 -28.89
C ARG A 144 -0.08 16.11 -29.10
N ALA A 145 -0.01 16.90 -28.03
CA ALA A 145 0.33 18.33 -28.13
C ALA A 145 1.73 18.54 -28.72
N VAL A 146 2.71 17.73 -28.31
CA VAL A 146 4.06 17.79 -28.86
C VAL A 146 4.11 17.43 -30.34
N CYS A 147 3.46 16.34 -30.73
CA CYS A 147 3.47 15.91 -32.12
C CYS A 147 2.82 16.95 -33.03
N LEU A 148 1.66 17.49 -32.63
CA LEU A 148 0.98 18.55 -33.39
C LEU A 148 1.80 19.83 -33.48
N ARG A 149 2.39 20.29 -32.38
CA ARG A 149 3.21 21.50 -32.34
C ARG A 149 4.44 21.40 -33.25
N ASN A 150 5.05 20.22 -33.32
CA ASN A 150 6.27 20.00 -34.09
C ASN A 150 6.03 19.44 -35.49
N ALA A 151 4.77 19.27 -35.91
CA ALA A 151 4.39 18.57 -37.14
C ALA A 151 5.00 17.15 -37.25
N SER A 152 5.17 16.46 -36.11
CA SER A 152 5.62 15.07 -36.06
C SER A 152 4.46 14.10 -36.37
N PRO A 153 4.76 12.87 -36.82
CA PRO A 153 3.74 11.85 -37.02
C PRO A 153 2.90 11.60 -35.76
N TYR A 154 1.58 11.71 -35.92
CA TYR A 154 0.57 11.36 -34.92
C TYR A 154 -0.64 10.78 -35.63
N GLN A 155 -1.04 9.58 -35.23
CA GLN A 155 -2.21 8.90 -35.77
C GLN A 155 -3.08 8.39 -34.63
N GLU A 156 -4.32 8.85 -34.59
CA GLU A 156 -5.35 8.29 -33.73
C GLU A 156 -5.90 7.01 -34.37
N ILE A 157 -5.87 5.91 -33.62
CA ILE A 157 -6.31 4.57 -34.06
C ILE A 157 -7.72 4.31 -33.56
N ARG A 158 -8.02 4.76 -32.33
CA ARG A 158 -9.38 4.76 -31.78
C ARG A 158 -9.64 6.10 -31.09
N PRO A 159 -10.79 6.72 -31.34
CA PRO A 159 -11.14 7.94 -30.64
C PRO A 159 -11.45 7.68 -29.18
N GLN A 160 -11.50 8.78 -28.43
CA GLN A 160 -12.11 8.82 -27.11
C GLN A 160 -13.54 8.25 -27.19
N ARG A 161 -13.89 7.38 -26.26
CA ARG A 161 -15.16 6.62 -26.30
C ARG A 161 -15.65 6.30 -24.90
N PRO A 162 -16.97 6.16 -24.69
CA PRO A 162 -17.50 5.79 -23.39
C PRO A 162 -17.05 4.39 -22.97
N ILE A 163 -16.80 4.22 -21.68
CA ILE A 163 -16.67 2.93 -21.03
C ILE A 163 -18.02 2.63 -20.37
N GLU A 164 -18.56 1.44 -20.64
CA GLU A 164 -19.79 1.02 -19.98
C GLU A 164 -19.57 0.94 -18.47
N GLY A 165 -20.40 1.67 -17.72
CA GLY A 165 -20.36 1.70 -16.26
C GLY A 165 -20.48 0.32 -15.65
N LEU A 166 -19.85 0.13 -14.49
CA LEU A 166 -19.83 -1.14 -13.79
C LEU A 166 -20.34 -0.97 -12.37
N VAL A 167 -21.36 -1.73 -12.01
CA VAL A 167 -21.80 -1.89 -10.62
C VAL A 167 -21.11 -3.13 -10.07
N PRO A 168 -20.18 -3.00 -9.12
CA PRO A 168 -19.52 -4.15 -8.52
C PRO A 168 -20.51 -4.95 -7.69
N SER A 169 -20.33 -6.26 -7.68
CA SER A 169 -21.18 -7.19 -6.94
C SER A 169 -20.42 -7.75 -5.73
N PHE A 170 -21.11 -7.86 -4.61
CA PHE A 170 -20.54 -8.31 -3.33
C PHE A 170 -21.25 -9.58 -2.84
N ILE A 171 -20.51 -10.48 -2.21
CA ILE A 171 -21.07 -11.60 -1.45
C ILE A 171 -21.52 -11.11 -0.06
N ASN A 172 -20.74 -10.22 0.53
CA ASN A 172 -21.03 -9.46 1.73
C ASN A 172 -20.49 -8.04 1.56
N GLN A 173 -21.20 -7.07 2.13
CA GLN A 173 -20.72 -5.69 2.21
C GLN A 173 -20.91 -5.20 3.64
N HIS A 174 -19.81 -5.03 4.36
CA HIS A 174 -19.83 -4.54 5.74
C HIS A 174 -19.97 -3.02 5.79
N GLN A 175 -19.39 -2.30 4.80
CA GLN A 175 -19.39 -0.84 4.76
C GLN A 175 -19.52 -0.31 3.32
N PRO A 176 -20.11 0.89 3.13
CA PRO A 176 -20.11 1.59 1.85
C PRO A 176 -18.69 1.91 1.38
N LEU A 177 -18.46 1.82 0.07
CA LEU A 177 -17.15 2.06 -0.53
C LEU A 177 -16.94 3.56 -0.76
N THR A 178 -15.73 4.05 -0.47
CA THR A 178 -15.36 5.47 -0.59
C THR A 178 -14.32 5.73 -1.68
N SER A 179 -13.83 4.69 -2.36
CA SER A 179 -12.92 4.84 -3.51
C SER A 179 -13.52 5.79 -4.56
N GLN A 180 -12.71 6.72 -5.08
CA GLN A 180 -13.14 7.54 -6.21
C GLN A 180 -13.30 6.65 -7.44
N SER A 181 -14.48 6.70 -8.08
CA SER A 181 -14.70 5.96 -9.32
C SER A 181 -13.81 6.50 -10.43
N GLY A 182 -13.19 5.58 -11.17
CA GLY A 182 -12.51 5.90 -12.42
C GLY A 182 -13.44 6.53 -13.45
N GLU A 183 -12.86 7.29 -14.37
CA GLU A 183 -13.59 7.89 -15.49
C GLU A 183 -14.21 6.81 -16.39
N LEU A 184 -15.45 7.05 -16.81
CA LEU A 184 -16.17 6.19 -17.75
C LEU A 184 -15.97 6.63 -19.20
N THR A 185 -14.81 7.21 -19.48
CA THR A 185 -14.43 7.66 -20.82
C THR A 185 -13.01 7.21 -21.07
N ALA A 186 -12.85 6.29 -22.01
CA ALA A 186 -11.54 5.80 -22.39
C ALA A 186 -10.80 6.88 -23.19
N PRO A 187 -9.52 7.15 -22.89
CA PRO A 187 -8.71 8.04 -23.71
C PRO A 187 -8.59 7.52 -25.16
N PRO A 188 -8.28 8.40 -26.12
CA PRO A 188 -7.97 7.97 -27.48
C PRO A 188 -6.77 7.01 -27.46
N ILE A 189 -6.79 5.99 -28.32
CA ILE A 189 -5.63 5.14 -28.57
C ILE A 189 -4.93 5.68 -29.81
N PHE A 190 -3.66 6.02 -29.68
CA PHE A 190 -2.89 6.67 -30.76
C PHE A 190 -1.47 6.11 -30.86
N PHE A 191 -0.83 6.39 -31.99
CA PHE A 191 0.61 6.26 -32.18
C PHE A 191 1.20 7.62 -32.50
N GLY A 192 2.17 8.08 -31.71
CA GLY A 192 2.87 9.35 -31.89
C GLY A 192 4.38 9.17 -31.90
N ILE A 193 5.08 9.97 -32.70
CA ILE A 193 6.55 9.98 -32.75
C ILE A 193 7.09 11.29 -32.19
N VAL A 194 7.88 11.18 -31.13
CA VAL A 194 8.60 12.31 -30.53
C VAL A 194 10.04 12.31 -31.04
N HIS A 195 10.46 13.38 -31.72
CA HIS A 195 11.82 13.52 -32.23
C HIS A 195 12.77 14.17 -31.22
N ASP A 196 14.07 13.86 -31.30
CA ASP A 196 15.14 14.50 -30.51
C ASP A 196 14.80 14.67 -29.01
N CYS A 197 14.40 13.57 -28.37
CA CYS A 197 13.98 13.57 -26.98
C CYS A 197 14.96 12.82 -26.06
N LEU A 198 14.92 13.16 -24.78
CA LEU A 198 15.63 12.46 -23.72
C LEU A 198 14.63 11.65 -22.89
N ALA A 199 14.95 10.39 -22.64
CA ALA A 199 14.20 9.55 -21.73
C ALA A 199 15.16 8.98 -20.68
N VAL A 200 14.60 8.66 -19.52
CA VAL A 200 15.28 7.87 -18.49
C VAL A 200 14.57 6.51 -18.49
N THR A 201 15.33 5.43 -18.69
CA THR A 201 14.79 4.08 -18.50
C THR A 201 14.29 3.93 -17.07
N SER A 202 13.34 3.03 -16.81
CA SER A 202 12.58 3.00 -15.55
C SER A 202 11.81 4.30 -15.20
N CYS A 203 11.57 5.22 -16.13
CA CYS A 203 10.65 6.35 -15.93
C CYS A 203 9.62 6.49 -17.05
N ASN A 204 8.41 6.99 -16.73
CA ASN A 204 7.39 7.25 -17.75
C ASN A 204 7.54 8.63 -18.43
N LEU A 205 8.32 9.53 -17.83
CA LEU A 205 8.51 10.89 -18.31
C LEU A 205 9.54 10.97 -19.44
N VAL A 206 9.17 11.62 -20.54
CA VAL A 206 10.08 11.94 -21.66
C VAL A 206 10.27 13.45 -21.76
N ARG A 207 11.50 13.92 -21.96
CA ARG A 207 11.83 15.35 -22.08
C ARG A 207 12.10 15.73 -23.52
N GLN A 208 11.53 16.85 -23.97
CA GLN A 208 11.82 17.44 -25.26
C GLN A 208 11.76 18.98 -25.18
N HIS A 209 12.83 19.67 -25.58
CA HIS A 209 12.90 21.14 -25.72
C HIS A 209 12.24 21.94 -24.58
N GLY A 210 12.54 21.61 -23.32
CA GLY A 210 11.96 22.33 -22.16
C GLY A 210 10.51 21.95 -21.80
N THR A 211 10.02 20.81 -22.32
CA THR A 211 8.74 20.21 -21.94
C THR A 211 8.93 18.77 -21.44
N ALA A 212 8.11 18.38 -20.46
CA ALA A 212 7.96 17.03 -19.94
C ALA A 212 6.70 16.40 -20.54
N ILE A 213 6.89 15.45 -21.43
CA ILE A 213 5.84 14.69 -22.08
C ILE A 213 5.43 13.58 -21.12
N TYR A 214 4.24 13.71 -20.53
CA TYR A 214 3.69 12.72 -19.60
C TYR A 214 2.17 12.84 -19.56
N ASP A 215 1.47 12.04 -20.38
CA ASP A 215 0.02 12.14 -20.56
C ASP A 215 -0.77 11.99 -19.26
N LEU A 216 -0.35 11.09 -18.35
CA LEU A 216 -0.98 10.91 -17.04
C LEU A 216 -0.91 12.19 -16.19
N ALA A 217 0.24 12.85 -16.18
CA ALA A 217 0.44 14.10 -15.45
C ALA A 217 -0.29 15.28 -16.10
N ALA A 218 -0.37 15.29 -17.43
CA ALA A 218 -1.05 16.32 -18.24
C ALA A 218 -2.58 16.19 -18.25
N HIS A 219 -3.12 15.10 -17.72
CA HIS A 219 -4.55 14.84 -17.66
C HIS A 219 -5.30 15.92 -16.86
N ALA A 220 -6.60 16.10 -17.10
CA ALA A 220 -7.42 17.06 -16.35
C ALA A 220 -7.48 16.75 -14.84
N LEU A 221 -7.47 15.45 -14.50
CA LEU A 221 -7.31 14.94 -13.13
C LEU A 221 -5.83 14.76 -12.75
N GLY A 222 -4.89 15.33 -13.51
CA GLY A 222 -3.47 15.15 -13.30
C GLY A 222 -3.05 15.58 -11.89
N GLU A 223 -3.64 16.63 -11.32
CA GLU A 223 -3.24 17.19 -10.02
C GLU A 223 -3.38 16.21 -8.85
N ILE A 224 -4.29 15.23 -8.94
CA ILE A 224 -4.40 14.20 -7.91
C ILE A 224 -3.32 13.12 -8.03
N VAL A 225 -2.62 13.03 -9.16
CA VAL A 225 -1.61 12.00 -9.43
C VAL A 225 -0.35 12.25 -8.61
N SER A 226 0.06 11.26 -7.81
CA SER A 226 1.36 11.25 -7.17
C SER A 226 2.43 10.78 -8.16
N ILE A 227 3.29 11.70 -8.59
CA ILE A 227 4.38 11.40 -9.52
C ILE A 227 5.65 11.10 -8.72
N LYS A 228 6.00 9.81 -8.62
CA LYS A 228 7.16 9.32 -7.86
C LYS A 228 8.20 8.68 -8.77
N GLU A 229 8.60 9.40 -9.82
CA GLU A 229 9.67 8.95 -10.72
C GLU A 229 11.04 9.11 -10.03
N HIS A 230 11.87 8.07 -10.06
CA HIS A 230 13.18 8.03 -9.41
C HIS A 230 14.29 7.72 -10.43
N PHE A 231 15.51 8.15 -10.11
CA PHE A 231 16.71 7.85 -10.87
C PHE A 231 17.86 7.63 -9.89
N GLN A 232 18.51 6.46 -9.94
CA GLN A 232 19.63 6.08 -9.07
C GLN A 232 19.30 6.22 -7.58
N GLY A 233 18.07 5.84 -7.20
CA GLY A 233 17.57 5.92 -5.82
C GLY A 233 17.19 7.32 -5.34
N LEU A 234 17.27 8.34 -6.20
CA LEU A 234 16.92 9.73 -5.88
C LEU A 234 15.67 10.16 -6.66
N PRO A 235 14.84 11.08 -6.12
CA PRO A 235 13.68 11.60 -6.86
C PRO A 235 14.12 12.29 -8.15
N PHE A 236 13.61 11.81 -9.30
CA PHE A 236 13.79 12.45 -10.60
C PHE A 236 12.77 13.58 -10.80
N VAL A 237 11.50 13.31 -10.48
CA VAL A 237 10.47 14.33 -10.34
C VAL A 237 10.42 14.74 -8.88
N CYS A 238 10.86 15.97 -8.58
CA CYS A 238 10.99 16.43 -7.20
C CYS A 238 9.68 17.07 -6.72
N ILE A 239 9.12 17.97 -7.54
CA ILE A 239 7.91 18.73 -7.18
C ILE A 239 7.06 18.95 -8.40
N ARG A 240 5.74 18.84 -8.20
CA ARG A 240 4.75 19.37 -9.11
C ARG A 240 4.18 20.68 -8.56
N ASN A 241 4.09 21.69 -9.42
CA ASN A 241 3.35 22.92 -9.18
C ASN A 241 2.48 23.18 -10.41
N ASN A 242 1.18 22.90 -10.29
CA ASN A 242 0.19 22.96 -11.36
C ASN A 242 0.61 22.13 -12.59
N ASP A 243 0.82 22.82 -13.72
CA ASP A 243 1.22 22.34 -15.03
C ASP A 243 2.74 22.25 -15.22
N ARG A 244 3.53 22.41 -14.15
CA ARG A 244 4.99 22.38 -14.20
C ARG A 244 5.62 21.42 -13.20
N LEU A 245 6.79 20.90 -13.56
CA LEU A 245 7.60 20.03 -12.73
C LEU A 245 8.95 20.67 -12.45
N LEU A 246 9.38 20.59 -11.20
CA LEU A 246 10.79 20.72 -10.83
C LEU A 246 11.43 19.34 -10.98
N LEU A 247 12.32 19.20 -11.96
CA LEU A 247 13.06 17.96 -12.18
C LEU A 247 14.50 18.13 -11.76
N ARG A 248 15.05 17.12 -11.09
CA ARG A 248 16.50 16.97 -10.97
C ARG A 248 17.04 16.44 -12.30
N VAL A 249 18.07 17.07 -12.86
CA VAL A 249 18.65 16.60 -14.12
C VAL A 249 19.45 15.32 -13.85
N PRO A 250 19.14 14.20 -14.52
CA PRO A 250 19.89 12.97 -14.36
C PRO A 250 21.33 13.18 -14.81
N GLY A 251 22.29 12.77 -13.99
CA GLY A 251 23.71 12.79 -14.38
C GLY A 251 24.05 11.71 -15.42
N GLY A 252 25.20 11.87 -16.07
CA GLY A 252 25.77 10.89 -17.00
C GLY A 252 25.53 11.20 -18.48
N ASN A 253 26.39 10.63 -19.34
CA ASN A 253 26.32 10.84 -20.78
C ASN A 253 25.16 10.02 -21.38
N PRO A 254 24.22 10.67 -22.10
CA PRO A 254 23.14 9.96 -22.78
C PRO A 254 23.68 8.95 -23.78
N VAL A 255 22.98 7.83 -23.93
CA VAL A 255 23.19 6.91 -25.07
C VAL A 255 22.33 7.40 -26.23
N ASP A 256 22.95 7.67 -27.37
CA ASP A 256 22.21 8.07 -28.58
C ASP A 256 21.66 6.82 -29.29
N LEU A 257 20.36 6.82 -29.56
CA LEU A 257 19.66 5.78 -30.33
C LEU A 257 18.84 6.40 -31.47
N PRO A 258 18.86 5.82 -32.68
CA PRO A 258 18.17 6.39 -33.84
C PRO A 258 16.65 6.26 -33.74
N PHE A 259 16.14 5.13 -33.25
CA PHE A 259 14.71 4.87 -33.13
C PHE A 259 14.42 3.86 -32.03
N GLY A 260 13.26 4.00 -31.37
CA GLY A 260 12.74 2.97 -30.48
C GLY A 260 11.24 3.14 -30.19
N LEU A 261 10.58 2.04 -29.80
CA LEU A 261 9.21 2.04 -29.30
C LEU A 261 9.23 1.92 -27.77
N MET A 262 8.57 2.84 -27.09
CA MET A 262 8.63 2.92 -25.63
C MET A 262 7.84 1.79 -24.95
N MET A 263 8.57 0.78 -24.47
CA MET A 263 8.08 -0.33 -23.64
C MET A 263 8.80 -0.38 -22.28
N PHE A 264 9.35 0.74 -21.81
CA PHE A 264 10.00 0.91 -20.50
C PHE A 264 9.26 1.96 -19.67
N GLY A 265 9.43 1.94 -18.34
CA GLY A 265 8.78 2.91 -17.43
C GLY A 265 8.82 2.51 -15.94
N GLY A 266 8.31 3.38 -15.06
CA GLY A 266 8.48 3.26 -13.60
C GLY A 266 8.03 1.94 -12.97
N ALA A 267 6.92 1.38 -13.46
CA ALA A 267 6.34 0.14 -12.94
C ALA A 267 6.50 -1.05 -13.89
N SER A 268 7.45 -0.99 -14.82
CA SER A 268 7.66 -1.98 -15.88
C SER A 268 8.05 -3.38 -15.37
N HIS A 269 8.53 -3.48 -14.13
CA HIS A 269 8.88 -4.73 -13.45
C HIS A 269 7.69 -5.36 -12.68
N ASN A 270 6.61 -4.60 -12.47
CA ASN A 270 5.46 -5.04 -11.68
C ASN A 270 4.40 -5.63 -12.60
N TYR A 271 4.04 -6.90 -12.40
CA TYR A 271 3.10 -7.61 -13.28
C TYR A 271 1.77 -6.88 -13.47
N GLY A 272 1.15 -6.35 -12.42
CA GLY A 272 -0.15 -5.68 -12.53
C GLY A 272 -0.08 -4.40 -13.36
N HIS A 273 0.89 -3.53 -13.06
CA HIS A 273 1.10 -2.30 -13.81
C HIS A 273 1.54 -2.58 -15.25
N TRP A 274 2.52 -3.47 -15.43
CA TRP A 274 2.99 -3.88 -16.74
C TRP A 274 1.87 -4.44 -17.62
N PHE A 275 1.05 -5.34 -17.07
CA PHE A 275 -0.05 -5.98 -17.79
C PHE A 275 -1.14 -5.00 -18.21
N LEU A 276 -1.41 -3.97 -17.39
CA LEU A 276 -2.49 -3.02 -17.64
C LEU A 276 -2.05 -1.78 -18.43
N GLU A 277 -0.79 -1.35 -18.30
CA GLU A 277 -0.31 -0.07 -18.86
C GLU A 277 0.63 -0.24 -20.07
N PHE A 278 1.40 -1.32 -20.11
CA PHE A 278 2.45 -1.54 -21.11
C PHE A 278 2.02 -2.57 -22.14
N LEU A 279 1.45 -3.68 -21.71
CA LEU A 279 1.07 -4.75 -22.63
C LEU A 279 0.03 -4.31 -23.70
N PRO A 280 -0.98 -3.47 -23.41
CA PRO A 280 -1.90 -2.96 -24.43
C PRO A 280 -1.23 -2.16 -25.54
N ARG A 281 -0.03 -1.61 -25.32
CA ARG A 281 0.74 -0.90 -26.35
C ARG A 281 1.09 -1.80 -27.53
N MET A 282 1.19 -3.12 -27.31
CA MET A 282 1.42 -4.09 -28.39
C MET A 282 0.27 -4.14 -29.39
N LEU A 283 -0.96 -3.78 -29.01
CA LEU A 283 -2.08 -3.68 -29.97
C LEU A 283 -1.82 -2.62 -31.04
N VAL A 284 -1.08 -1.55 -30.67
CA VAL A 284 -0.66 -0.45 -31.55
C VAL A 284 0.66 -0.76 -32.25
N PHE A 285 1.70 -1.14 -31.50
CA PHE A 285 3.04 -1.37 -32.04
C PHE A 285 3.13 -2.55 -33.02
N ASP A 286 2.24 -3.54 -32.88
CA ASP A 286 2.14 -4.68 -33.80
C ASP A 286 1.13 -4.44 -34.94
N SER A 287 0.50 -3.26 -35.01
CA SER A 287 -0.39 -2.87 -36.11
C SER A 287 0.35 -2.18 -37.26
N ASP A 288 -0.32 -1.96 -38.38
CA ASP A 288 0.25 -1.38 -39.60
C ASP A 288 0.63 0.10 -39.47
N VAL A 289 0.23 0.79 -38.40
CA VAL A 289 0.61 2.19 -38.15
C VAL A 289 2.09 2.35 -37.77
N CYS A 290 2.78 1.26 -37.47
CA CYS A 290 4.16 1.25 -37.01
C CYS A 290 5.05 0.41 -37.95
N ASP A 291 6.13 1.01 -38.46
CA ASP A 291 7.13 0.36 -39.33
C ASP A 291 7.62 -0.96 -38.76
N ASN A 292 7.88 -1.98 -39.57
CA ASN A 292 8.20 -3.34 -39.09
C ASN A 292 9.56 -3.48 -38.37
N ASP A 293 10.52 -2.60 -38.66
CA ASP A 293 11.90 -2.72 -38.15
C ASP A 293 12.15 -1.97 -36.83
N ALA A 294 11.20 -1.15 -36.39
CA ALA A 294 11.29 -0.41 -35.15
C ALA A 294 11.47 -1.35 -33.92
N PRO A 295 12.57 -1.20 -33.13
CA PRO A 295 12.82 -2.05 -31.97
C PRO A 295 11.93 -1.68 -30.77
N LEU A 296 11.54 -2.71 -30.00
CA LEU A 296 10.86 -2.54 -28.72
C LEU A 296 11.91 -2.28 -27.63
N MET A 297 11.84 -1.12 -26.98
CA MET A 297 12.79 -0.69 -25.97
C MET A 297 12.25 -1.07 -24.58
N ILE A 298 12.93 -1.98 -23.88
CA ILE A 298 12.47 -2.55 -22.61
C ILE A 298 13.52 -2.39 -21.50
N ASP A 299 13.07 -2.32 -20.25
CA ASP A 299 13.96 -2.29 -19.08
C ASP A 299 14.62 -3.66 -18.86
N SER A 300 15.90 -3.66 -18.50
CA SER A 300 16.65 -4.90 -18.21
C SER A 300 16.15 -5.63 -16.95
N GLY A 301 15.44 -4.91 -16.07
CA GLY A 301 14.83 -5.45 -14.85
C GLY A 301 13.48 -6.14 -15.06
N MET A 302 12.95 -6.19 -16.29
CA MET A 302 11.69 -6.88 -16.57
C MET A 302 11.79 -8.40 -16.32
N PRO A 303 10.81 -9.00 -15.61
CA PRO A 303 10.74 -10.44 -15.42
C PRO A 303 10.69 -11.24 -16.73
N ALA A 304 11.20 -12.48 -16.71
CA ALA A 304 11.18 -13.37 -17.88
C ALA A 304 9.77 -13.59 -18.45
N SER A 305 8.76 -13.65 -17.59
CA SER A 305 7.35 -13.76 -18.00
C SER A 305 6.90 -12.57 -18.85
N HIS A 306 7.36 -11.35 -18.57
CA HIS A 306 7.01 -10.18 -19.39
C HIS A 306 7.60 -10.31 -20.79
N ILE A 307 8.86 -10.78 -20.88
CA ILE A 307 9.55 -10.99 -22.14
C ILE A 307 8.86 -12.06 -22.99
N GLU A 308 8.43 -13.16 -22.38
CA GLU A 308 7.69 -14.25 -23.03
C GLU A 308 6.43 -13.73 -23.75
N VAL A 309 5.62 -12.91 -23.08
CA VAL A 309 4.41 -12.33 -23.68
C VAL A 309 4.73 -11.34 -24.78
N LEU A 310 5.75 -10.51 -24.60
CA LEU A 310 6.15 -9.57 -25.65
C LEU A 310 6.59 -10.33 -26.90
N GLN A 311 7.32 -11.44 -26.76
CA GLN A 311 7.68 -12.30 -27.89
C GLN A 311 6.45 -12.93 -28.54
N LEU A 312 5.49 -13.38 -27.73
CA LEU A 312 4.23 -13.96 -28.20
C LEU A 312 3.40 -12.97 -29.04
N LEU A 313 3.33 -11.71 -28.61
CA LEU A 313 2.56 -10.66 -29.30
C LEU A 313 3.33 -9.94 -30.41
N ASN A 314 4.63 -10.18 -30.55
CA ASN A 314 5.49 -9.53 -31.54
C ASN A 314 5.43 -10.27 -32.90
N ARG A 315 4.29 -10.17 -33.60
CA ARG A 315 4.06 -10.82 -34.90
C ARG A 315 5.02 -10.28 -35.97
N LYS A 316 5.44 -9.02 -35.83
CA LYS A 316 6.43 -8.36 -36.68
C LYS A 316 7.88 -8.80 -36.44
N ARG A 317 8.16 -9.68 -35.46
CA ARG A 317 9.50 -10.21 -35.12
C ARG A 317 10.54 -9.11 -34.88
N ARG A 318 10.10 -8.00 -34.28
CA ARG A 318 10.93 -6.85 -33.92
C ARG A 318 12.03 -7.24 -32.95
N LYS A 319 13.16 -6.53 -32.99
CA LYS A 319 14.22 -6.67 -31.99
C LYS A 319 13.73 -6.14 -30.64
N LEU A 320 13.87 -6.94 -29.59
CA LEU A 320 13.72 -6.50 -28.20
C LEU A 320 15.08 -5.99 -27.70
N VAL A 321 15.17 -4.70 -27.42
CA VAL A 321 16.41 -4.06 -26.93
C VAL A 321 16.29 -3.85 -25.42
N LYS A 322 17.02 -4.66 -24.66
CA LYS A 322 17.15 -4.52 -23.21
C LYS A 322 18.08 -3.37 -22.86
N MET A 323 17.56 -2.35 -22.19
CA MET A 323 18.32 -1.21 -21.72
C MET A 323 18.54 -1.33 -20.21
N PRO A 324 19.72 -0.97 -19.67
CA PRO A 324 19.91 -0.87 -18.23
C PRO A 324 18.87 0.05 -17.59
N VAL A 325 18.41 -0.30 -16.40
CA VAL A 325 17.58 0.60 -15.56
C VAL A 325 18.35 1.87 -15.20
N ASP A 326 17.64 2.96 -14.96
CA ASP A 326 18.22 4.27 -14.62
C ASP A 326 19.29 4.73 -15.61
N ARG A 327 19.01 4.61 -16.90
CA ARG A 327 19.88 5.03 -18.00
C ARG A 327 19.26 6.20 -18.75
N VAL A 328 20.06 7.26 -18.91
CA VAL A 328 19.70 8.39 -19.78
C VAL A 328 19.92 8.00 -21.23
N VAL A 329 18.88 8.12 -22.04
CA VAL A 329 18.89 7.76 -23.46
C VAL A 329 18.37 8.95 -24.27
N ARG A 330 19.11 9.31 -25.32
CA ARG A 330 18.68 10.29 -26.32
C ARG A 330 18.17 9.55 -27.54
N PHE A 331 16.91 9.74 -27.87
CA PHE A 331 16.30 9.18 -29.06
C PHE A 331 16.22 10.23 -30.15
N LYS A 332 16.65 9.89 -31.37
CA LYS A 332 16.30 10.69 -32.56
C LYS A 332 14.82 10.62 -32.86
N SER A 333 14.21 9.46 -32.64
CA SER A 333 12.76 9.26 -32.72
C SER A 333 12.32 8.22 -31.67
N LEU A 334 11.29 8.54 -30.89
CA LEU A 334 10.68 7.65 -29.91
C LEU A 334 9.19 7.51 -30.23
N GLY A 335 8.76 6.29 -30.53
CA GLY A 335 7.34 5.95 -30.70
C GLY A 335 6.66 5.73 -29.36
N MET A 336 5.55 6.44 -29.15
CA MET A 336 4.76 6.42 -27.92
C MET A 336 3.28 6.16 -28.21
N THR A 337 2.61 5.55 -27.25
CA THR A 337 1.17 5.22 -27.27
C THR A 337 0.66 5.27 -25.82
N PRO A 338 -0.61 5.63 -25.58
CA PRO A 338 -1.10 5.91 -24.23
C PRO A 338 -1.40 4.64 -23.44
N VAL A 339 -1.57 4.82 -22.12
CA VAL A 339 -2.26 3.87 -21.24
C VAL A 339 -3.76 3.91 -21.60
N PRO A 340 -4.46 2.75 -21.65
CA PRO A 340 -5.84 2.72 -22.14
C PRO A 340 -6.89 3.30 -21.18
N ALA A 341 -6.48 3.79 -20.00
CA ALA A 341 -7.32 4.47 -19.02
C ALA A 341 -6.48 5.48 -18.22
N PHE A 342 -7.12 6.45 -17.58
CA PHE A 342 -6.46 7.26 -16.56
C PHE A 342 -6.25 6.38 -15.30
N PHE A 343 -4.99 6.11 -14.99
CA PHE A 343 -4.61 5.18 -13.92
C PHE A 343 -3.44 5.73 -13.10
N PRO A 344 -3.72 6.56 -12.07
CA PRO A 344 -2.69 6.96 -11.12
C PRO A 344 -2.27 5.77 -10.28
N CYS A 345 -0.96 5.51 -10.20
CA CYS A 345 -0.42 4.49 -9.30
C CYS A 345 -0.71 4.81 -7.83
N ASP A 346 -0.68 6.10 -7.49
CA ASP A 346 -0.97 6.63 -6.15
C ASP A 346 -1.47 8.08 -6.31
N THR A 347 -2.17 8.59 -5.29
CA THR A 347 -2.69 9.96 -5.27
C THR A 347 -1.97 10.82 -4.23
N VAL A 348 -1.99 12.14 -4.40
CA VAL A 348 -1.30 13.08 -3.49
C VAL A 348 -1.87 13.02 -2.07
N ASP A 349 -3.18 12.80 -1.93
CA ASP A 349 -3.89 12.71 -0.65
C ASP A 349 -4.04 11.27 -0.13
N ARG A 350 -3.48 10.29 -0.84
CA ARG A 350 -3.62 8.84 -0.58
C ARG A 350 -5.05 8.32 -0.70
N SER A 351 -5.97 9.09 -1.30
CA SER A 351 -7.27 8.58 -1.72
C SER A 351 -7.10 7.52 -2.82
N VAL A 352 -7.97 6.52 -2.84
CA VAL A 352 -7.87 5.45 -3.82
C VAL A 352 -8.73 5.76 -5.03
N TYR A 353 -8.06 5.89 -6.19
CA TYR A 353 -8.68 6.06 -7.49
C TYR A 353 -8.86 4.70 -8.18
N ASP A 354 -10.11 4.23 -8.23
CA ASP A 354 -10.46 2.90 -8.71
C ASP A 354 -10.76 2.94 -10.21
N ALA A 355 -9.69 2.85 -11.01
CA ALA A 355 -9.74 2.95 -12.46
C ALA A 355 -10.71 1.93 -13.10
N VAL A 356 -11.43 2.36 -14.14
CA VAL A 356 -12.31 1.48 -14.93
C VAL A 356 -11.64 1.23 -16.28
N TRP A 357 -11.41 -0.03 -16.60
CA TRP A 357 -10.71 -0.42 -17.81
C TRP A 357 -11.68 -0.60 -19.00
N PRO A 358 -11.33 -0.14 -20.21
CA PRO A 358 -12.17 -0.31 -21.39
C PRO A 358 -12.16 -1.76 -21.87
N SER A 359 -13.35 -2.40 -21.91
CA SER A 359 -13.49 -3.82 -22.26
C SER A 359 -12.94 -4.13 -23.65
N ASP A 360 -13.12 -3.26 -24.64
CA ASP A 360 -12.66 -3.51 -26.02
C ASP A 360 -11.14 -3.72 -26.10
N VAL A 361 -10.35 -2.95 -25.33
CA VAL A 361 -8.88 -3.10 -25.29
C VAL A 361 -8.48 -4.44 -24.71
N PHE A 362 -9.07 -4.82 -23.57
CA PHE A 362 -8.70 -6.05 -22.89
C PHE A 362 -9.26 -7.30 -23.57
N SER A 363 -10.42 -7.22 -24.22
CA SER A 363 -10.96 -8.29 -25.07
C SER A 363 -10.09 -8.51 -26.31
N ASP A 364 -9.57 -7.45 -26.94
CA ASP A 364 -8.63 -7.58 -28.06
C ASP A 364 -7.30 -8.18 -27.59
N LEU A 365 -6.78 -7.72 -26.45
CA LEU A 365 -5.54 -8.24 -25.88
C LEU A 365 -5.69 -9.74 -25.53
N ARG A 366 -6.79 -10.10 -24.86
CA ARG A 366 -7.15 -11.50 -24.57
C ARG A 366 -7.16 -12.34 -25.84
N THR A 367 -7.88 -11.90 -26.85
CA THR A 367 -8.01 -12.60 -28.14
C THR A 367 -6.64 -12.87 -28.75
N ARG A 368 -5.79 -11.84 -28.87
CA ARG A 368 -4.46 -12.00 -29.47
C ARG A 368 -3.56 -12.95 -28.69
N ILE A 369 -3.58 -12.89 -27.35
CA ILE A 369 -2.77 -13.76 -26.50
C ILE A 369 -3.23 -15.21 -26.64
N LEU A 370 -4.53 -15.48 -26.52
CA LEU A 370 -5.07 -16.84 -26.61
C LEU A 370 -4.82 -17.45 -28.00
N GLU A 371 -5.07 -16.71 -29.08
CA GLU A 371 -4.77 -17.15 -30.44
C GLU A 371 -3.30 -17.51 -30.62
N ALA A 372 -2.39 -16.68 -30.11
CA ALA A 372 -0.95 -16.93 -30.20
C ALA A 372 -0.51 -18.16 -29.39
N LEU A 373 -1.26 -18.54 -28.35
CA LEU A 373 -1.06 -19.77 -27.59
C LEU A 373 -1.75 -21.00 -28.20
N GLY A 374 -2.48 -20.84 -29.31
CA GLY A 374 -3.26 -21.89 -29.95
C GLY A 374 -4.56 -22.23 -29.22
N ILE A 375 -5.09 -21.30 -28.41
CA ILE A 375 -6.32 -21.45 -27.64
C ILE A 375 -7.43 -20.68 -28.35
N ASP A 376 -8.56 -21.32 -28.63
CA ASP A 376 -9.72 -20.64 -29.19
C ASP A 376 -10.36 -19.70 -28.14
N PRO A 377 -10.30 -18.37 -28.33
CA PRO A 377 -10.85 -17.41 -27.39
C PRO A 377 -12.38 -17.48 -27.26
N LYS A 378 -13.07 -18.08 -28.23
CA LYS A 378 -14.53 -18.23 -28.29
C LYS A 378 -15.02 -19.61 -27.85
N ALA A 379 -14.12 -20.55 -27.56
CA ALA A 379 -14.53 -21.88 -27.11
C ALA A 379 -15.34 -21.77 -25.81
N ASN A 380 -16.58 -22.26 -25.85
CA ASN A 380 -17.41 -22.38 -24.67
C ASN A 380 -16.83 -23.46 -23.74
N GLY A 381 -16.89 -23.23 -22.42
CA GLY A 381 -16.51 -24.24 -21.43
C GLY A 381 -17.41 -25.47 -21.51
N SER A 382 -16.81 -26.65 -21.47
CA SER A 382 -17.51 -27.89 -21.09
C SER A 382 -17.72 -27.87 -19.58
N ALA A 383 -18.88 -28.33 -19.09
CA ALA A 383 -19.10 -28.48 -17.65
C ALA A 383 -18.01 -29.38 -17.02
N GLY A 384 -17.40 -28.93 -15.91
CA GLY A 384 -16.38 -29.69 -15.18
C GLY A 384 -14.95 -29.17 -15.34
N GLY A 385 -14.77 -27.87 -15.59
CA GLY A 385 -13.48 -27.19 -15.56
C GLY A 385 -12.87 -27.11 -14.15
N ARG A 386 -11.64 -26.63 -14.08
CA ARG A 386 -10.83 -26.59 -12.85
C ARG A 386 -11.38 -25.57 -11.85
N ARG A 387 -11.16 -25.84 -10.57
CA ARG A 387 -11.47 -24.93 -9.47
C ARG A 387 -10.15 -24.47 -8.88
N LEU A 388 -9.85 -23.18 -8.95
CA LEU A 388 -8.53 -22.65 -8.62
C LEU A 388 -8.59 -21.74 -7.38
N PHE A 389 -7.66 -21.93 -6.46
CA PHE A 389 -7.39 -21.01 -5.36
C PHE A 389 -6.02 -20.35 -5.58
N ILE A 390 -5.99 -19.04 -5.75
CA ILE A 390 -4.74 -18.27 -5.92
C ILE A 390 -4.16 -17.96 -4.54
N SER A 391 -3.08 -18.65 -4.19
CA SER A 391 -2.35 -18.39 -2.94
C SER A 391 -1.29 -17.33 -3.11
N ARG A 392 -1.02 -16.57 -2.04
CA ARG A 392 0.06 -15.56 -2.00
C ARG A 392 1.25 -15.97 -1.16
N LYS A 393 1.23 -17.19 -0.59
CA LYS A 393 2.24 -17.67 0.37
C LYS A 393 3.67 -17.70 -0.19
N ALA A 394 3.85 -18.06 -1.47
CA ALA A 394 5.18 -18.09 -2.10
C ALA A 394 5.73 -16.69 -2.41
N TYR A 395 4.87 -15.68 -2.54
CA TYR A 395 5.23 -14.28 -2.67
C TYR A 395 5.55 -13.63 -1.31
N THR A 396 4.71 -13.86 -0.29
CA THR A 396 4.88 -13.26 1.04
C THR A 396 6.10 -13.81 1.78
N SER A 397 6.41 -15.10 1.63
CA SER A 397 7.58 -15.74 2.25
C SER A 397 8.94 -15.24 1.75
N LYS A 398 8.99 -14.56 0.60
CA LYS A 398 10.23 -14.03 0.00
C LYS A 398 10.52 -12.56 0.37
N ARG A 399 9.60 -11.88 1.05
CA ARG A 399 9.75 -10.46 1.42
C ARG A 399 10.07 -10.31 2.90
N VAL A 400 10.96 -9.37 3.22
CA VAL A 400 11.30 -8.98 4.60
C VAL A 400 10.08 -8.42 5.33
N VAL A 401 9.15 -7.79 4.59
CA VAL A 401 7.85 -7.32 5.10
C VAL A 401 6.76 -7.77 4.13
N ALA A 402 5.88 -8.68 4.58
CA ALA A 402 4.76 -9.15 3.78
C ALA A 402 3.58 -8.15 3.85
N GLU A 403 3.05 -7.74 2.70
CA GLU A 403 1.99 -6.72 2.55
C GLU A 403 0.65 -7.35 2.14
N ARG A 404 -0.44 -6.91 2.78
CA ARG A 404 -1.81 -7.38 2.55
C ARG A 404 -1.92 -8.89 2.70
N ASN A 405 -1.59 -9.41 3.87
CA ASN A 405 -1.66 -10.82 4.19
C ASN A 405 -3.11 -11.25 4.46
N LEU A 406 -3.52 -12.35 3.85
CA LEU A 406 -4.73 -13.07 4.22
C LEU A 406 -4.36 -13.97 5.40
N VAL A 407 -4.67 -13.53 6.61
CA VAL A 407 -4.09 -14.12 7.84
C VAL A 407 -4.55 -15.56 8.03
N ASN A 408 -5.82 -15.85 7.74
CA ASN A 408 -6.38 -17.20 7.79
C ASN A 408 -6.33 -17.95 6.43
N GLU A 409 -5.36 -17.65 5.57
CA GLU A 409 -5.21 -18.30 4.25
C GLU A 409 -5.15 -19.83 4.35
N SER A 410 -4.48 -20.39 5.37
CA SER A 410 -4.37 -21.85 5.54
C SER A 410 -5.73 -22.51 5.77
N GLU A 411 -6.61 -21.87 6.53
CA GLU A 411 -7.98 -22.35 6.81
C GLU A 411 -8.83 -22.34 5.53
N ILE A 412 -8.75 -21.23 4.78
CA ILE A 412 -9.43 -21.05 3.51
C ILE A 412 -8.95 -22.07 2.48
N ALA A 413 -7.63 -22.27 2.37
CA ALA A 413 -7.05 -23.26 1.47
C ALA A 413 -7.50 -24.68 1.81
N GLU A 414 -7.54 -25.04 3.10
CA GLU A 414 -8.02 -26.36 3.52
C GLU A 414 -9.50 -26.57 3.18
N TYR A 415 -10.34 -25.57 3.44
CA TYR A 415 -11.76 -25.61 3.10
C TYR A 415 -11.98 -25.73 1.59
N LEU A 416 -11.29 -24.91 0.79
CA LEU A 416 -11.38 -24.95 -0.67
C LEU A 416 -10.89 -26.29 -1.23
N ARG A 417 -9.79 -26.85 -0.70
CA ARG A 417 -9.29 -28.18 -1.09
C ARG A 417 -10.33 -29.27 -0.86
N LYS A 418 -11.05 -29.24 0.27
CA LYS A 418 -12.16 -30.18 0.55
C LYS A 418 -13.32 -30.03 -0.46
N ASN A 419 -13.46 -28.86 -1.07
CA ASN A 419 -14.46 -28.55 -2.10
C ASN A 419 -13.91 -28.64 -3.54
N GLY A 420 -12.81 -29.38 -3.73
CA GLY A 420 -12.26 -29.71 -5.05
C GLY A 420 -11.40 -28.62 -5.69
N PHE A 421 -10.98 -27.60 -4.93
CA PHE A 421 -10.06 -26.59 -5.43
C PHE A 421 -8.61 -27.03 -5.38
N GLU A 422 -7.86 -26.62 -6.40
CA GLU A 422 -6.41 -26.70 -6.47
C GLU A 422 -5.80 -25.36 -6.06
N THR A 423 -4.85 -25.40 -5.12
CA THR A 423 -4.08 -24.20 -4.75
C THR A 423 -2.95 -23.98 -5.76
N ILE A 424 -2.88 -22.78 -6.32
CA ILE A 424 -1.90 -22.41 -7.34
C ILE A 424 -1.05 -21.23 -6.89
N TYR A 425 0.17 -21.17 -7.42
CA TYR A 425 1.16 -20.11 -7.19
C TYR A 425 1.59 -19.54 -8.55
N PRO A 426 0.87 -18.56 -9.12
CA PRO A 426 1.15 -18.07 -10.48
C PRO A 426 2.60 -17.61 -10.69
N GLU A 427 3.27 -17.10 -9.65
CA GLU A 427 4.67 -16.68 -9.68
C GLU A 427 5.67 -17.82 -9.93
N THR A 428 5.25 -19.09 -9.79
CA THR A 428 6.09 -20.27 -10.10
C THR A 428 5.87 -20.80 -11.51
N LEU A 429 4.95 -20.22 -12.28
CA LEU A 429 4.53 -20.69 -13.59
C LEU A 429 5.00 -19.73 -14.69
N SER A 430 5.32 -20.27 -15.87
CA SER A 430 5.49 -19.46 -17.09
C SER A 430 4.19 -18.74 -17.44
N PHE A 431 4.27 -17.70 -18.28
CA PHE A 431 3.06 -16.98 -18.65
C PHE A 431 2.09 -17.87 -19.44
N ALA A 432 2.60 -18.67 -20.39
CA ALA A 432 1.77 -19.58 -21.16
C ALA A 432 1.06 -20.63 -20.28
N GLU A 433 1.72 -21.14 -19.23
CA GLU A 433 1.11 -22.04 -18.24
C GLU A 433 0.01 -21.33 -17.45
N GLN A 434 0.25 -20.08 -17.00
CA GLN A 434 -0.78 -19.29 -16.31
C GLN A 434 -2.01 -19.09 -17.21
N ALA A 435 -1.82 -18.65 -18.46
CA ALA A 435 -2.93 -18.40 -19.37
C ALA A 435 -3.76 -19.68 -19.65
N ARG A 436 -3.11 -20.83 -19.87
CA ARG A 436 -3.80 -22.12 -20.06
C ARG A 436 -4.55 -22.57 -18.80
N LEU A 437 -3.89 -22.49 -17.65
CA LEU A 437 -4.46 -22.86 -16.36
C LEU A 437 -5.74 -22.07 -16.05
N PHE A 438 -5.71 -20.75 -16.23
CA PHE A 438 -6.89 -19.91 -16.02
C PHE A 438 -7.96 -20.15 -17.10
N ASN A 439 -7.57 -20.44 -18.35
CA ASN A 439 -8.53 -20.80 -19.40
C ASN A 439 -9.29 -22.10 -19.11
N GLU A 440 -8.70 -23.03 -18.37
CA GLU A 440 -9.34 -24.28 -17.92
C GLU A 440 -10.24 -24.11 -16.70
N ALA A 441 -10.26 -22.94 -16.06
CA ALA A 441 -10.96 -22.71 -14.81
C ALA A 441 -12.45 -22.35 -14.98
N ASP A 442 -13.30 -23.00 -14.19
CA ASP A 442 -14.72 -22.65 -14.06
C ASP A 442 -14.94 -21.69 -12.87
N ILE A 443 -14.21 -21.91 -11.77
CA ILE A 443 -14.30 -21.10 -10.56
C ILE A 443 -12.91 -20.73 -10.08
N VAL A 444 -12.68 -19.44 -9.82
CA VAL A 444 -11.42 -18.94 -9.26
C VAL A 444 -11.68 -18.18 -7.96
N VAL A 445 -10.95 -18.51 -6.90
CA VAL A 445 -10.96 -17.80 -5.62
C VAL A 445 -9.56 -17.23 -5.36
N GLY A 446 -9.45 -16.00 -4.91
CA GLY A 446 -8.14 -15.47 -4.53
C GLY A 446 -8.18 -14.03 -4.02
N SER A 447 -7.13 -13.62 -3.32
CA SER A 447 -6.93 -12.22 -2.92
C SER A 447 -6.83 -11.32 -4.15
N CYS A 448 -7.52 -10.16 -4.11
CA CYS A 448 -7.46 -9.18 -5.19
C CYS A 448 -6.07 -8.53 -5.30
N SER A 449 -5.23 -9.14 -6.13
CA SER A 449 -3.82 -8.82 -6.37
C SER A 449 -3.51 -8.91 -7.87
N SER A 450 -2.30 -8.57 -8.29
CA SER A 450 -1.89 -8.63 -9.71
C SER A 450 -2.13 -10.02 -10.34
N ALA A 451 -2.03 -11.10 -9.56
CA ALA A 451 -2.32 -12.44 -10.04
C ALA A 451 -3.79 -12.64 -10.43
N LEU A 452 -4.72 -11.90 -9.81
CA LEU A 452 -6.14 -11.93 -10.14
C LEU A 452 -6.41 -11.43 -11.56
N SER A 453 -5.55 -10.56 -12.11
CA SER A 453 -5.65 -10.06 -13.49
C SER A 453 -5.59 -11.18 -14.55
N ASN A 454 -5.03 -12.35 -14.20
CA ASN A 454 -5.07 -13.55 -15.05
C ASN A 454 -6.49 -14.08 -15.29
N GLY A 455 -7.49 -13.64 -14.51
CA GLY A 455 -8.89 -13.89 -14.82
C GLY A 455 -9.32 -13.40 -16.21
N LEU A 456 -8.54 -12.51 -16.85
CA LEU A 456 -8.71 -12.17 -18.26
C LEU A 456 -8.63 -13.40 -19.19
N PHE A 457 -7.88 -14.44 -18.83
CA PHE A 457 -7.69 -15.63 -19.65
C PHE A 457 -8.74 -16.72 -19.43
N CYS A 458 -9.59 -16.58 -18.41
CA CYS A 458 -10.70 -17.49 -18.18
C CYS A 458 -11.64 -17.54 -19.40
N LYS A 459 -12.37 -18.65 -19.50
CA LYS A 459 -13.45 -18.77 -20.49
C LYS A 459 -14.62 -17.87 -20.11
N PRO A 460 -15.36 -17.33 -21.09
CA PRO A 460 -16.60 -16.64 -20.81
C PRO A 460 -17.55 -17.54 -20.02
N GLY A 461 -18.17 -17.00 -18.98
CA GLY A 461 -19.05 -17.73 -18.06
C GLY A 461 -18.36 -18.30 -16.82
N ALA A 462 -17.02 -18.27 -16.73
CA ALA A 462 -16.34 -18.57 -15.48
C ALA A 462 -16.72 -17.57 -14.38
N ARG A 463 -16.63 -18.00 -13.12
CA ARG A 463 -16.96 -17.18 -11.95
C ARG A 463 -15.75 -16.95 -11.06
N MET A 464 -15.67 -15.78 -10.47
CA MET A 464 -14.55 -15.39 -9.61
C MET A 464 -15.02 -14.83 -8.28
N ILE A 465 -14.36 -15.25 -7.21
CA ILE A 465 -14.53 -14.72 -5.85
C ILE A 465 -13.26 -13.95 -5.48
N GLY A 466 -13.36 -12.62 -5.47
CA GLY A 466 -12.27 -11.73 -5.09
C GLY A 466 -12.26 -11.48 -3.59
N LEU A 467 -11.25 -11.98 -2.88
CA LEU A 467 -11.09 -11.73 -1.45
C LEU A 467 -10.45 -10.36 -1.23
N ILE A 468 -11.12 -9.49 -0.49
CA ILE A 468 -10.69 -8.11 -0.20
C ILE A 468 -10.80 -7.82 1.29
N HIS A 469 -10.07 -6.82 1.78
CA HIS A 469 -10.26 -6.29 3.12
C HIS A 469 -11.40 -5.25 3.14
N ASP A 470 -11.91 -4.92 4.32
CA ASP A 470 -13.06 -4.03 4.55
C ASP A 470 -12.75 -2.53 4.48
N ASN A 471 -11.49 -2.16 4.20
CA ASN A 471 -11.17 -0.75 3.93
C ASN A 471 -12.07 -0.17 2.82
N PRO A 472 -12.82 0.91 3.08
CA PRO A 472 -13.72 1.51 2.09
C PRO A 472 -13.03 2.02 0.82
N SER A 473 -11.73 2.29 0.88
CA SER A 473 -10.90 2.79 -0.22
C SER A 473 -10.12 1.66 -0.90
N PHE A 474 -10.78 0.57 -1.29
CA PHE A 474 -10.15 -0.52 -2.06
C PHE A 474 -10.43 -0.41 -3.57
N ASN A 475 -9.55 -0.99 -4.40
CA ASN A 475 -9.74 -1.08 -5.86
C ASN A 475 -10.58 -2.30 -6.23
N PHE A 476 -11.79 -2.11 -6.77
CA PHE A 476 -12.67 -3.21 -7.16
C PHE A 476 -13.22 -3.06 -8.59
N ARG A 477 -13.52 -1.83 -9.06
CA ARG A 477 -13.93 -1.59 -10.45
C ARG A 477 -12.82 -1.95 -11.42
N GLY A 478 -11.56 -1.73 -11.05
CA GLY A 478 -10.41 -2.17 -11.84
C GLY A 478 -10.44 -3.67 -12.13
N TYR A 479 -10.56 -4.51 -11.09
CA TYR A 479 -10.64 -5.96 -11.28
C TYR A 479 -11.90 -6.36 -12.04
N ALA A 480 -13.06 -5.81 -11.67
CA ALA A 480 -14.32 -6.23 -12.27
C ALA A 480 -14.46 -5.80 -13.74
N SER A 481 -13.85 -4.68 -14.16
CA SER A 481 -13.80 -4.29 -15.58
C SER A 481 -12.92 -5.23 -16.42
N ILE A 482 -11.79 -5.70 -15.89
CA ILE A 482 -10.94 -6.72 -16.54
C ILE A 482 -11.70 -8.05 -16.67
N MET A 483 -12.37 -8.49 -15.60
CA MET A 483 -13.16 -9.75 -15.63
C MET A 483 -14.30 -9.68 -16.65
N ARG A 484 -15.01 -8.54 -16.69
CA ARG A 484 -16.05 -8.32 -17.70
C ARG A 484 -15.52 -8.38 -19.12
N ALA A 485 -14.30 -7.90 -19.40
CA ALA A 485 -13.68 -8.00 -20.72
C ALA A 485 -13.43 -9.46 -21.17
N ALA A 486 -13.34 -10.40 -20.22
CA ALA A 486 -13.26 -11.85 -20.48
C ALA A 486 -14.62 -12.55 -20.45
N GLY A 487 -15.71 -11.86 -20.11
CA GLY A 487 -17.02 -12.47 -19.88
C GLY A 487 -17.10 -13.25 -18.56
N VAL A 488 -16.27 -12.90 -17.57
CA VAL A 488 -16.22 -13.52 -16.24
C VAL A 488 -17.05 -12.70 -15.26
N GLU A 489 -17.92 -13.36 -14.48
CA GLU A 489 -18.63 -12.71 -13.37
C GLU A 489 -17.74 -12.77 -12.12
N ILE A 490 -17.45 -11.61 -11.52
CA ILE A 490 -16.71 -11.53 -10.25
C ILE A 490 -17.60 -10.97 -9.15
N ARG A 491 -17.55 -11.59 -7.96
CA ARG A 491 -18.08 -11.02 -6.73
C ARG A 491 -17.00 -10.89 -5.68
N PHE A 492 -17.07 -9.82 -4.90
CA PHE A 492 -16.11 -9.56 -3.84
C PHE A 492 -16.60 -10.06 -2.50
N LEU A 493 -15.71 -10.70 -1.74
CA LEU A 493 -15.92 -11.09 -0.36
C LEU A 493 -15.04 -10.20 0.53
N GLN A 494 -15.67 -9.35 1.33
CA GLN A 494 -15.00 -8.47 2.29
C GLN A 494 -14.66 -9.23 3.56
N GLY A 495 -13.42 -9.05 4.01
CA GLY A 495 -12.90 -9.54 5.28
C GLY A 495 -12.50 -8.41 6.21
N HIS A 496 -12.27 -8.72 7.47
CA HIS A 496 -11.95 -7.73 8.50
C HIS A 496 -10.47 -7.35 8.47
N SER A 497 -10.17 -6.04 8.32
CA SER A 497 -8.79 -5.54 8.37
C SER A 497 -8.26 -5.60 9.80
N LEU A 498 -6.99 -5.97 9.94
CA LEU A 498 -6.27 -5.83 11.21
C LEU A 498 -5.70 -4.40 11.34
N PRO A 499 -5.77 -3.78 12.52
CA PRO A 499 -5.25 -2.42 12.72
C PRO A 499 -3.75 -2.33 12.40
N ASN A 500 -3.37 -1.39 11.55
CA ASN A 500 -1.97 -1.01 11.34
C ASN A 500 -1.89 0.46 10.89
N LEU A 501 -1.22 1.30 11.70
CA LEU A 501 -1.20 2.76 11.50
C LEU A 501 -0.11 3.24 10.53
N THR A 502 0.91 2.42 10.29
CA THR A 502 2.07 2.80 9.46
C THR A 502 1.94 2.35 8.01
N ARG A 503 1.10 1.33 7.74
CA ARG A 503 0.88 0.78 6.42
C ARG A 503 -0.15 1.58 5.61
N HIS A 504 0.07 1.57 4.29
CA HIS A 504 -0.90 2.10 3.35
C HIS A 504 -2.24 1.35 3.48
N PRO A 505 -3.40 2.03 3.42
CA PRO A 505 -4.73 1.41 3.51
C PRO A 505 -4.99 0.20 2.60
N LEU A 506 -4.39 0.18 1.40
CA LEU A 506 -4.47 -0.94 0.44
C LEU A 506 -3.63 -2.18 0.82
N HIS A 507 -2.80 -2.07 1.85
CA HIS A 507 -1.83 -3.08 2.24
C HIS A 507 -2.09 -3.67 3.63
N LEU A 508 -3.29 -3.44 4.16
CA LEU A 508 -3.74 -3.98 5.44
C LEU A 508 -3.88 -5.50 5.36
N ASP A 509 -3.42 -6.15 6.41
CA ASP A 509 -3.64 -7.58 6.61
C ASP A 509 -5.09 -7.80 7.03
N TYR A 510 -5.69 -8.92 6.66
CA TYR A 510 -7.12 -9.15 6.83
C TYR A 510 -7.48 -10.62 6.95
N ILE A 511 -8.66 -10.86 7.52
CA ILE A 511 -9.24 -12.19 7.75
C ILE A 511 -10.55 -12.31 6.99
N ILE A 512 -10.78 -13.46 6.36
CA ILE A 512 -12.04 -13.76 5.66
C ILE A 512 -12.83 -14.80 6.46
N GLU A 513 -14.06 -14.48 6.83
CA GLU A 513 -14.97 -15.40 7.50
C GLU A 513 -15.36 -16.58 6.60
N LEU A 514 -15.24 -17.82 7.12
CA LEU A 514 -15.57 -19.03 6.36
C LEU A 514 -17.02 -19.05 5.88
N ASP A 515 -17.97 -18.55 6.67
CA ASP A 515 -19.38 -18.48 6.27
C ASP A 515 -19.60 -17.60 5.03
N GLY A 516 -18.83 -16.52 4.91
CA GLY A 516 -18.80 -15.68 3.71
C GLY A 516 -18.30 -16.46 2.50
N LEU A 517 -17.22 -17.23 2.68
CA LEU A 517 -16.67 -18.08 1.64
C LEU A 517 -17.66 -19.16 1.19
N VAL A 518 -18.38 -19.80 2.12
CA VAL A 518 -19.42 -20.79 1.82
C VAL A 518 -20.52 -20.18 0.95
N ARG A 519 -21.02 -18.99 1.31
CA ARG A 519 -22.02 -18.26 0.50
C ARG A 519 -21.48 -17.93 -0.89
N GLY A 520 -20.22 -17.49 -0.96
CA GLY A 520 -19.53 -17.22 -2.22
C GLY A 520 -19.47 -18.45 -3.12
N LEU A 521 -19.05 -19.60 -2.61
CA LEU A 521 -19.00 -20.84 -3.37
C LEU A 521 -20.40 -21.28 -3.84
N SER A 522 -21.39 -21.20 -2.96
CA SER A 522 -22.78 -21.51 -3.33
C SER A 522 -23.27 -20.63 -4.49
N TRP A 523 -22.91 -19.35 -4.52
CA TRP A 523 -23.18 -18.50 -5.69
C TRP A 523 -22.41 -18.97 -6.93
N ALA A 524 -21.11 -19.23 -6.77
CA ALA A 524 -20.23 -19.62 -7.86
C ALA A 524 -20.62 -20.97 -8.50
N GLU A 525 -21.38 -21.82 -7.82
CA GLU A 525 -21.83 -23.11 -8.34
C GLU A 525 -23.19 -23.06 -9.05
N ARG A 526 -24.07 -22.08 -8.75
CA ARG A 526 -25.53 -22.17 -9.01
C ARG A 526 -26.10 -21.56 -10.29
N GLY A 527 -25.30 -21.16 -11.27
CA GLY A 527 -25.87 -20.97 -12.62
C GLY A 527 -26.48 -19.60 -12.94
N VAL A 528 -27.55 -19.14 -12.27
CA VAL A 528 -28.31 -17.90 -12.64
C VAL A 528 -29.13 -17.32 -11.45
N LYS A 529 -29.18 -15.97 -11.37
CA LYS A 529 -30.13 -15.02 -10.73
C LYS A 529 -31.02 -15.51 -9.57
N GLU A 530 -30.53 -15.35 -8.35
CA GLU A 530 -31.36 -14.82 -7.27
C GLU A 530 -30.58 -13.69 -6.59
N ASP A 531 -31.16 -12.49 -6.58
CA ASP A 531 -30.75 -11.45 -5.65
C ASP A 531 -31.06 -11.99 -4.26
N PHE A 532 -30.02 -12.40 -3.52
CA PHE A 532 -30.15 -12.50 -2.08
C PHE A 532 -30.40 -11.08 -1.59
N ALA A 533 -31.67 -10.74 -1.36
CA ALA A 533 -31.99 -9.66 -0.44
C ALA A 533 -31.21 -9.96 0.85
N PRO A 534 -30.55 -8.95 1.48
CA PRO A 534 -29.85 -9.17 2.73
C PRO A 534 -30.86 -9.74 3.71
N SER A 535 -30.75 -11.02 4.03
CA SER A 535 -31.57 -11.59 5.10
C SER A 535 -31.06 -10.93 6.38
N GLU A 536 -31.87 -10.05 6.97
CA GLU A 536 -31.70 -9.52 8.33
C GLU A 536 -31.85 -10.60 9.41
N GLN A 537 -31.54 -11.86 9.08
CA GLN A 537 -31.49 -12.95 10.02
C GLN A 537 -30.11 -13.59 9.92
N PRO A 538 -29.27 -13.46 10.97
CA PRO A 538 -28.12 -14.33 11.11
C PRO A 538 -28.65 -15.76 11.03
N ILE A 539 -28.14 -16.56 10.10
CA ILE A 539 -28.39 -18.00 10.13
C ILE A 539 -27.65 -18.51 11.38
N SER A 540 -28.37 -18.56 12.49
CA SER A 540 -27.92 -19.02 13.80
C SER A 540 -27.72 -20.54 13.89
N HIS A 541 -27.60 -21.24 12.75
CA HIS A 541 -27.56 -22.70 12.72
C HIS A 541 -26.17 -23.32 12.48
N LEU A 542 -25.09 -22.58 12.73
CA LEU A 542 -23.76 -23.16 12.93
C LEU A 542 -23.12 -22.88 14.30
N ALA A 543 -23.84 -22.23 15.23
CA ALA A 543 -23.41 -22.04 16.62
C ALA A 543 -23.81 -23.18 17.58
N GLU A 544 -24.55 -24.20 17.10
CA GLU A 544 -25.00 -25.34 17.92
C GLU A 544 -24.36 -26.65 17.47
N ARG A 545 -23.03 -26.70 17.48
CA ARG A 545 -22.31 -27.91 17.88
C ARG A 545 -21.43 -27.54 19.05
N GLY A 546 -21.98 -27.74 20.25
CA GLY A 546 -21.31 -27.52 21.51
C GLY A 546 -19.97 -28.24 21.57
N THR A 547 -18.95 -27.47 21.90
CA THR A 547 -18.07 -27.88 22.98
C THR A 547 -18.27 -26.82 24.05
N GLU A 548 -19.00 -27.15 25.12
CA GLU A 548 -18.88 -26.35 26.34
C GLU A 548 -17.38 -26.30 26.67
N LEU A 549 -16.82 -25.10 26.76
CA LEU A 549 -15.45 -24.94 27.19
C LEU A 549 -15.34 -25.57 28.57
N ASP A 550 -14.35 -26.45 28.74
CA ASP A 550 -14.09 -27.09 30.03
C ASP A 550 -14.05 -26.04 31.16
N PRO A 551 -14.88 -26.16 32.21
CA PRO A 551 -14.88 -25.23 33.33
C PRO A 551 -13.50 -25.03 33.97
N ALA A 552 -12.64 -26.07 33.97
CA ALA A 552 -11.27 -25.96 34.45
C ALA A 552 -10.40 -25.08 33.55
N ARG A 553 -10.61 -25.17 32.22
CA ARG A 553 -9.96 -24.32 31.22
C ARG A 553 -10.35 -22.85 31.40
N LEU A 554 -11.64 -22.58 31.60
CA LEU A 554 -12.14 -21.23 31.88
C LEU A 554 -11.57 -20.67 33.18
N ALA A 555 -11.60 -21.46 34.26
CA ALA A 555 -11.11 -21.02 35.57
C ALA A 555 -9.60 -20.71 35.57
N ARG A 556 -8.80 -21.41 34.75
CA ARG A 556 -7.36 -21.15 34.61
C ARG A 556 -7.07 -19.83 33.91
N ILE A 557 -7.86 -19.46 32.91
CA ILE A 557 -7.59 -18.31 32.03
C ILE A 557 -8.27 -17.04 32.51
N ALA A 558 -9.45 -17.14 33.13
CA ALA A 558 -10.22 -15.99 33.59
C ALA A 558 -9.41 -14.96 34.42
N PRO A 559 -8.52 -15.34 35.37
CA PRO A 559 -7.75 -14.38 36.15
C PRO A 559 -6.71 -13.58 35.34
N LEU A 560 -6.40 -14.02 34.12
CA LEU A 560 -5.40 -13.45 33.23
C LEU A 560 -6.01 -12.63 32.09
N VAL A 561 -7.34 -12.61 32.00
CA VAL A 561 -8.06 -11.74 31.07
C VAL A 561 -8.46 -10.47 31.82
N ASP A 562 -7.83 -9.35 31.48
CA ASP A 562 -8.28 -8.03 31.91
C ASP A 562 -9.50 -7.66 31.08
N THR A 563 -10.69 -7.81 31.67
CA THR A 563 -11.96 -7.63 30.95
C THR A 563 -12.14 -6.22 30.42
N ALA A 564 -11.61 -5.19 31.09
CA ALA A 564 -11.71 -3.81 30.62
C ALA A 564 -10.77 -3.56 29.42
N TYR A 565 -9.51 -4.00 29.52
CA TYR A 565 -8.54 -3.92 28.42
C TYR A 565 -8.99 -4.72 27.20
N TYR A 566 -9.51 -5.92 27.43
CA TYR A 566 -9.97 -6.81 26.37
C TYR A 566 -11.27 -6.31 25.73
N ALA A 567 -12.24 -5.81 26.50
CA ALA A 567 -13.46 -5.20 25.96
C ALA A 567 -13.16 -3.98 25.09
N ALA A 568 -12.18 -3.15 25.46
CA ALA A 568 -11.75 -2.00 24.66
C ALA A 568 -11.18 -2.43 23.29
N GLN A 569 -10.41 -3.52 23.25
CA GLN A 569 -9.92 -4.09 22.00
C GLN A 569 -11.05 -4.67 21.14
N VAL A 570 -12.00 -5.39 21.74
CA VAL A 570 -13.16 -5.94 21.04
C VAL A 570 -14.02 -4.82 20.42
N ALA A 571 -14.25 -3.74 21.17
CA ALA A 571 -14.98 -2.56 20.66
C ALA A 571 -14.22 -1.84 19.54
N GLY A 572 -12.90 -1.70 19.66
CA GLY A 572 -12.04 -1.11 18.62
C GLY A 572 -11.95 -1.96 17.34
N ALA A 573 -12.16 -3.27 17.44
CA ALA A 573 -12.17 -4.19 16.30
C ALA A 573 -13.51 -4.24 15.52
N GLY A 574 -14.49 -3.39 15.86
CA GLY A 574 -15.76 -3.27 15.12
C GLY A 574 -16.75 -4.43 15.32
N GLY A 575 -16.54 -5.28 16.33
CA GLY A 575 -17.44 -6.40 16.65
C GLY A 575 -18.72 -5.98 17.40
N THR A 576 -19.73 -6.86 17.40
CA THR A 576 -20.92 -6.71 18.27
C THR A 576 -20.51 -6.68 19.74
N ALA A 577 -21.16 -5.84 20.54
CA ALA A 577 -20.89 -5.76 21.97
C ALA A 577 -21.04 -7.15 22.65
N VAL A 578 -19.92 -7.69 23.12
CA VAL A 578 -19.90 -8.94 23.87
C VAL A 578 -20.22 -8.64 25.33
N ALA A 579 -21.18 -9.36 25.91
CA ALA A 579 -21.49 -9.21 27.34
C ALA A 579 -20.24 -9.49 28.18
N GLU A 580 -20.03 -8.71 29.24
CA GLU A 580 -18.84 -8.83 30.10
C GLU A 580 -18.64 -10.27 30.63
N SER A 581 -19.75 -10.95 30.96
CA SER A 581 -19.77 -12.35 31.41
C SER A 581 -19.26 -13.37 30.39
N LYS A 582 -19.10 -12.98 29.11
CA LYS A 582 -18.69 -13.84 28.00
C LYS A 582 -17.31 -13.48 27.44
N LEU A 583 -16.62 -12.48 27.98
CA LEU A 583 -15.34 -12.01 27.43
C LEU A 583 -14.22 -13.05 27.49
N VAL A 584 -14.17 -13.85 28.57
CA VAL A 584 -13.17 -14.94 28.70
C VAL A 584 -13.43 -16.05 27.68
N GLU A 585 -14.70 -16.46 27.52
CA GLU A 585 -15.09 -17.44 26.50
C GLU A 585 -14.77 -16.91 25.09
N HIS A 586 -15.05 -15.63 24.83
CA HIS A 586 -14.76 -14.96 23.58
C HIS A 586 -13.25 -14.91 23.28
N TYR A 587 -12.40 -14.62 24.27
CA TYR A 587 -10.94 -14.68 24.10
C TYR A 587 -10.48 -16.08 23.68
N LEU A 588 -10.95 -17.12 24.37
CA LEU A 588 -10.55 -18.50 24.12
C LEU A 588 -11.00 -19.06 22.77
N THR A 589 -12.14 -18.58 22.26
CA THR A 589 -12.76 -19.13 21.05
C THR A 589 -12.53 -18.29 19.81
N HIS A 590 -12.32 -16.98 19.96
CA HIS A 590 -12.26 -16.04 18.84
C HIS A 590 -11.09 -15.05 18.98
N GLY A 591 -11.01 -14.34 20.11
CA GLY A 591 -10.08 -13.21 20.29
C GLY A 591 -8.61 -13.54 20.07
N ALA A 592 -8.13 -14.61 20.69
CA ALA A 592 -6.76 -15.07 20.53
C ALA A 592 -6.45 -15.44 19.06
N GLY A 593 -7.43 -16.00 18.34
CA GLY A 593 -7.29 -16.37 16.93
C GLY A 593 -7.10 -15.18 16.00
N ILE A 594 -7.67 -14.02 16.36
CA ILE A 594 -7.54 -12.76 15.62
C ILE A 594 -6.46 -11.82 16.22
N GLY A 595 -5.64 -12.33 17.15
CA GLY A 595 -4.50 -11.60 17.72
C GLY A 595 -4.83 -10.62 18.85
N LEU A 596 -6.06 -10.63 19.38
CA LEU A 596 -6.40 -9.82 20.54
C LEU A 596 -5.69 -10.33 21.78
N SER A 597 -5.21 -9.40 22.60
CA SER A 597 -4.38 -9.69 23.76
C SER A 597 -5.24 -9.73 25.03
N PRO A 598 -5.13 -10.76 25.89
CA PRO A 598 -5.99 -10.92 27.06
C PRO A 598 -5.69 -9.89 28.15
N ASN A 599 -4.47 -9.36 28.18
CA ASN A 599 -4.03 -8.31 29.11
C ASN A 599 -2.83 -7.53 28.51
N PRO A 600 -2.45 -6.36 29.05
CA PRO A 600 -1.35 -5.55 28.51
C PRO A 600 0.04 -6.18 28.53
N LEU A 601 0.25 -7.25 29.30
CA LEU A 601 1.54 -7.92 29.47
C LEU A 601 1.63 -9.28 28.76
N PHE A 602 0.59 -9.65 28.02
CA PHE A 602 0.57 -10.79 27.12
C PHE A 602 0.16 -10.33 25.72
N ALA A 603 1.10 -10.32 24.78
CA ALA A 603 0.86 -9.87 23.42
C ALA A 603 0.74 -11.08 22.49
N GLU A 604 -0.49 -11.39 22.07
CA GLU A 604 -0.82 -12.64 21.36
C GLU A 604 -0.02 -12.81 20.06
N GLY A 605 0.06 -11.76 19.24
CA GLY A 605 0.84 -11.76 18.00
C GLY A 605 2.35 -11.90 18.23
N PHE A 606 2.89 -11.16 19.21
CA PHE A 606 4.31 -11.23 19.57
C PHE A 606 4.71 -12.62 20.09
N TYR A 607 3.87 -13.22 20.92
CA TYR A 607 4.12 -14.54 21.47
C TYR A 607 4.14 -15.61 20.38
N ARG A 608 3.14 -15.58 19.48
CA ARG A 608 3.04 -16.54 18.37
C ARG A 608 4.20 -16.41 17.38
N ALA A 609 4.74 -15.21 17.18
CA ALA A 609 5.90 -14.99 16.31
C ALA A 609 7.19 -15.66 16.80
N GLN A 610 7.29 -16.01 18.09
CA GLN A 610 8.44 -16.72 18.66
C GLN A 610 8.38 -18.25 18.44
N LEU A 611 7.26 -18.77 17.96
CA LEU A 611 7.05 -20.22 17.80
C LEU A 611 7.58 -20.72 16.46
N SER A 612 8.17 -21.92 16.47
CA SER A 612 8.70 -22.58 15.27
C SER A 612 7.61 -23.12 14.33
N GLY A 613 6.35 -23.08 14.75
CA GLY A 613 5.19 -23.55 13.98
C GLY A 613 3.87 -23.03 14.59
N PRO A 614 2.75 -23.12 13.85
CA PRO A 614 1.46 -22.64 14.32
C PRO A 614 0.94 -23.48 15.50
N LEU A 615 0.26 -22.82 16.43
CA LEU A 615 -0.45 -23.51 17.52
C LEU A 615 -1.68 -24.27 16.98
N PRO A 616 -2.10 -25.36 17.65
CA PRO A 616 -3.39 -25.99 17.37
C PRO A 616 -4.54 -24.99 17.44
N LEU A 617 -5.54 -25.12 16.55
CA LEU A 617 -6.64 -24.16 16.41
C LEU A 617 -7.39 -23.87 17.72
N ALA A 618 -7.47 -24.86 18.60
CA ALA A 618 -8.17 -24.76 19.87
C ALA A 618 -7.29 -24.20 21.00
N MET A 619 -6.02 -23.85 20.76
CA MET A 619 -5.08 -23.40 21.79
C MET A 619 -4.67 -21.93 21.55
N THR A 620 -4.83 -21.12 22.59
CA THR A 620 -4.38 -19.72 22.60
C THR A 620 -2.87 -19.62 22.87
N GLY A 621 -2.26 -18.49 22.51
CA GLY A 621 -0.88 -18.19 22.86
C GLY A 621 -0.69 -18.19 24.37
N LEU A 622 -1.65 -17.63 25.12
CA LEU A 622 -1.61 -17.62 26.58
C LEU A 622 -1.60 -19.05 27.15
N GLU A 623 -2.44 -19.95 26.64
CA GLU A 623 -2.45 -21.36 27.08
C GLU A 623 -1.12 -22.07 26.80
N HIS A 624 -0.56 -21.86 25.60
CA HIS A 624 0.76 -22.39 25.28
C HIS A 624 1.84 -21.81 26.20
N TYR A 625 1.77 -20.52 26.53
CA TYR A 625 2.70 -19.90 27.47
C TYR A 625 2.62 -20.49 28.88
N LEU A 626 1.41 -20.69 29.39
CA LEU A 626 1.20 -21.27 30.71
C LEU A 626 1.59 -22.76 30.79
N GLY A 627 1.57 -23.48 29.66
CA GLY A 627 1.95 -24.90 29.59
C GLY A 627 3.43 -25.13 29.29
N GLU A 628 3.94 -24.51 28.22
CA GLU A 628 5.23 -24.84 27.61
C GLU A 628 6.15 -23.61 27.49
N GLY A 629 5.59 -22.43 27.24
CA GLY A 629 6.36 -21.23 26.93
C GLY A 629 7.33 -20.80 28.03
N VAL A 630 6.96 -20.97 29.31
CA VAL A 630 7.87 -20.66 30.43
C VAL A 630 9.10 -21.56 30.41
N ALA A 631 8.92 -22.87 30.21
CA ALA A 631 10.02 -23.83 30.16
C ALA A 631 10.91 -23.62 28.94
N ALA A 632 10.30 -23.19 27.83
CA ALA A 632 11.01 -22.79 26.61
C ALA A 632 11.67 -21.39 26.69
N GLY A 633 11.50 -20.67 27.80
CA GLY A 633 12.06 -19.34 28.01
C GLY A 633 11.47 -18.26 27.07
N LEU A 634 10.28 -18.49 26.52
CA LEU A 634 9.61 -17.56 25.61
C LEU A 634 9.03 -16.38 26.37
N ASP A 635 9.04 -15.20 25.76
CA ASP A 635 8.57 -13.97 26.39
C ASP A 635 7.09 -13.73 26.05
N PRO A 636 6.19 -13.50 27.02
CA PRO A 636 4.76 -13.31 26.76
C PRO A 636 4.43 -11.98 26.08
N SER A 637 5.30 -10.97 26.23
CA SER A 637 5.19 -9.68 25.56
C SER A 637 6.55 -8.99 25.45
N PRO A 638 6.70 -7.92 24.65
CA PRO A 638 7.91 -7.09 24.67
C PRO A 638 8.20 -6.46 26.03
N LEU A 639 7.17 -6.29 26.87
CA LEU A 639 7.23 -5.63 28.17
C LEU A 639 7.54 -6.59 29.33
N PHE A 640 7.79 -7.86 29.02
CA PHE A 640 8.02 -8.89 30.02
C PHE A 640 9.03 -9.93 29.53
N SER A 641 10.13 -10.10 30.26
CA SER A 641 11.10 -11.17 29.99
C SER A 641 10.99 -12.30 31.00
N THR A 642 10.62 -13.49 30.51
CA THR A 642 10.41 -14.70 31.32
C THR A 642 11.69 -15.11 32.01
N THR A 643 12.80 -15.17 31.27
CA THR A 643 14.11 -15.61 31.77
C THR A 643 14.69 -14.62 32.78
N PHE A 644 14.62 -13.32 32.49
CA PHE A 644 15.04 -12.28 33.42
C PHE A 644 14.24 -12.35 34.72
N TYR A 645 12.91 -12.43 34.62
CA TYR A 645 12.04 -12.41 35.79
C TYR A 645 12.33 -13.57 36.74
N LEU A 646 12.49 -14.78 36.22
CA LEU A 646 12.83 -15.96 37.03
C LEU A 646 14.24 -15.88 37.62
N SER A 647 15.20 -15.32 36.89
CA SER A 647 16.56 -15.11 37.42
C SER A 647 16.61 -14.10 38.58
N LYS A 648 15.77 -13.07 38.50
CA LYS A 648 15.72 -11.98 39.48
C LYS A 648 14.90 -12.34 40.72
N TYR A 649 13.90 -13.19 40.56
CA TYR A 649 13.04 -13.65 41.65
C TYR A 649 13.05 -15.19 41.76
N PRO A 650 14.15 -15.80 42.25
CA PRO A 650 14.31 -17.26 42.29
C PRO A 650 13.19 -17.98 43.05
N ALA A 651 12.64 -17.36 44.10
CA ALA A 651 11.51 -17.91 44.85
C ALA A 651 10.25 -18.15 44.01
N VAL A 652 10.09 -17.47 42.87
CA VAL A 652 9.00 -17.70 41.91
C VAL A 652 9.23 -19.02 41.15
N ALA A 653 10.48 -19.25 40.73
CA ALA A 653 10.89 -20.48 40.06
C ALA A 653 10.81 -21.69 41.01
N ASP A 654 11.36 -21.56 42.22
CA ASP A 654 11.40 -22.62 43.24
C ASP A 654 9.98 -23.02 43.73
N GLY A 655 9.06 -22.06 43.74
CA GLY A 655 7.66 -22.28 44.08
C GLY A 655 6.79 -22.80 42.93
N GLY A 656 7.36 -23.03 41.73
CA GLY A 656 6.63 -23.50 40.55
C GLY A 656 5.55 -22.54 40.04
N ASN A 657 5.62 -21.25 40.38
CA ASN A 657 4.63 -20.26 39.95
C ASN A 657 4.95 -19.78 38.52
N ASN A 658 3.91 -19.60 37.69
CA ASN A 658 4.09 -18.96 36.40
C ASN A 658 4.55 -17.49 36.60
N PRO A 659 5.63 -17.03 35.93
CA PRO A 659 6.20 -15.71 36.16
C PRO A 659 5.25 -14.56 35.78
N LEU A 660 4.43 -14.72 34.74
CA LEU A 660 3.45 -13.70 34.34
C LEU A 660 2.29 -13.64 35.35
N GLU A 661 1.76 -14.80 35.76
CA GLU A 661 0.71 -14.87 36.80
C GLU A 661 1.19 -14.23 38.11
N HIS A 662 2.42 -14.56 38.54
CA HIS A 662 3.01 -13.99 39.73
C HIS A 662 3.17 -12.47 39.61
N PHE A 663 3.61 -11.97 38.45
CA PHE A 663 3.79 -10.54 38.22
C PHE A 663 2.46 -9.77 38.24
N LEU A 664 1.44 -10.29 37.56
CA LEU A 664 0.11 -9.67 37.52
C LEU A 664 -0.53 -9.64 38.93
N ARG A 665 -0.34 -10.69 39.73
CA ARG A 665 -0.90 -10.78 41.09
C ARG A 665 -0.12 -9.97 42.14
N CYS A 666 1.21 -10.01 42.09
CA CYS A 666 2.08 -9.53 43.16
C CYS A 666 3.12 -8.49 42.70
N GLY A 667 3.59 -8.60 41.46
CA GLY A 667 4.67 -7.77 40.91
C GLY A 667 4.31 -6.30 40.76
N MET A 668 3.15 -5.99 40.18
CA MET A 668 2.72 -4.59 39.99
C MET A 668 2.54 -3.83 41.32
N ARG A 669 2.02 -4.50 42.37
CA ARG A 669 1.84 -3.90 43.70
C ARG A 669 3.14 -3.70 44.48
N ARG A 670 4.18 -4.48 44.15
CA ARG A 670 5.48 -4.47 44.84
C ARG A 670 6.58 -3.80 44.00
N CYS A 671 6.21 -3.14 42.90
CA CYS A 671 7.13 -2.51 41.95
C CYS A 671 8.27 -3.45 41.50
N LEU A 672 7.96 -4.74 41.30
CA LEU A 672 8.93 -5.71 40.79
C LEU A 672 9.28 -5.37 39.33
N GLN A 673 10.48 -5.73 38.90
CA GLN A 673 10.95 -5.46 37.53
C GLN A 673 10.60 -6.65 36.62
N SER A 674 9.83 -6.41 35.55
CA SER A 674 9.51 -7.40 34.52
C SER A 674 10.57 -7.49 33.41
N LEU A 675 11.51 -6.55 33.36
CA LEU A 675 12.56 -6.42 32.35
C LEU A 675 13.86 -5.86 32.98
N PRO A 676 15.04 -6.15 32.40
CA PRO A 676 16.28 -5.45 32.71
C PRO A 676 16.17 -3.94 32.50
N SER A 677 16.82 -3.16 33.37
CA SER A 677 16.88 -1.70 33.30
C SER A 677 17.74 -1.14 32.16
N ASP A 678 18.51 -2.00 31.50
CA ASP A 678 19.60 -1.70 30.57
C ASP A 678 19.50 -2.51 29.26
N LEU A 679 18.27 -2.86 28.84
CA LEU A 679 18.02 -3.56 27.58
C LEU A 679 18.45 -2.71 26.36
N PRO A 680 19.46 -3.14 25.58
CA PRO A 680 19.95 -2.38 24.42
C PRO A 680 18.94 -2.25 23.28
N ASP A 681 17.94 -3.14 23.23
CA ASP A 681 17.02 -3.30 22.09
C ASP A 681 15.55 -3.15 22.49
N LEU A 682 15.24 -2.43 23.58
CA LEU A 682 13.85 -2.23 24.01
C LEU A 682 13.02 -1.49 22.96
N GLU A 683 13.61 -0.49 22.29
CA GLU A 683 13.00 0.23 21.16
C GLU A 683 12.75 -0.72 19.99
N ASP A 684 13.74 -1.51 19.58
CA ASP A 684 13.63 -2.54 18.54
C ASP A 684 12.54 -3.60 18.84
N ARG A 685 12.38 -3.99 20.11
CA ARG A 685 11.35 -4.95 20.56
C ARG A 685 9.94 -4.35 20.53
N ILE A 686 9.81 -3.05 20.80
CA ILE A 686 8.54 -2.31 20.75
C ILE A 686 8.18 -2.00 19.28
N GLU A 687 9.16 -1.60 18.47
CA GLU A 687 9.00 -1.29 17.03
C GLU A 687 8.66 -2.51 16.16
N ARG A 688 9.07 -3.73 16.54
CA ARG A 688 8.64 -4.95 15.83
C ARG A 688 7.16 -5.31 16.07
N VAL A 689 6.51 -4.65 17.03
CA VAL A 689 5.13 -4.93 17.45
C VAL A 689 4.15 -3.82 17.01
N LEU A 690 4.61 -2.57 16.89
CA LEU A 690 3.88 -1.46 16.26
C LEU A 690 3.98 -1.53 14.73
#